data_AF-A0AAU1VS70-F1
#
_entry.id   AF-A0AAU1VS70-F1
#
_cell.length_a   1.000
_cell.length_b   1.000
_cell.length_c   1.000
_cell.angle_alpha   90.00
_cell.angle_beta   90.00
_cell.angle_gamma   90.00
#
_symmetry.space_group_name_H-M   'P 1'
#
loop_
_entity.id
_entity.type
_entity.pdbx_description
1 polymer ?
#
loop_
_entity_poly.entity_id
_entity_poly.type
_entity_poly.pdbx_seq_one_letter_code
_entity_poly.pdbx_strand_id
1 'polypeptide(L)'
;MDLETLRFATFGQLDAAVTDWSAMVTNLATLKEDARDGLKAKADKADWSGENATVTKGFVDKTVREFDDAHKQAKSLWSILKDTRDELKTYQGQLDDALGRGLKKNLTVTTTGGGGFTVTMNIHPDRAAKGTAVPDHEQNDVTALRDELQRILDKATESDHTGSGALKALADQAALGFTGAEYKDRDTAANAIKQADDLSALAKKNPEDLTAKEFDKLNTGLKKMSGDELFSSRFAGNLGAQGTLDFWAGLNTPRPTDLQSARGDQFDDLQKNLSLTLATASHSDSYEMRNWKREMVDLGNQPISRNSGTVGFQVMSNLMRWGNYDNKFLDDYGNELIKAEKERTDNGRHEAWRVGAPMDPILNRTGSDSGTDPMTGFMKALSNSPDAATEFFSDTFLTKEEDHEFKEDTDGDKKMGMRELSNFDYLFEERDWPKDYTDKGEDSISGRNAMALALEAAITGHPAGEIPSAGLSAHSESQAKLMESLTASISEDPGRLTDHGYMSDSIGQIASEYLPDINRATTDASEDNTSVPKLFPIAGSAANLGHTDVTRLLVSLGQNPEGYSAVEVGQKSYMASLMDYHLNPNLADDQKYPHSTEDTVKEISRRSGEVGGTLAIGRQEAVLGEAKEDDDNFENAVNQKKGIASGVIGTGVGIGTSFVASPVVGAAVGGVAGTVSGAVLEQLFKDTEPEKVKSSGQTVGELWEDSSRRNTELAKTAAESAGNVHNSRNIGQFMEWTRVGTKDGFGDASTAAQQMADDLETDIPT
;
A
#
# COMPACT_ATOMS: atom_id res chain seq x y z
N MET A 1 13.15 5.29 43.63
CA MET A 1 13.81 4.07 44.10
C MET A 1 14.50 4.40 45.40
N ASP A 2 14.23 3.62 46.44
CA ASP A 2 14.73 3.91 47.78
C ASP A 2 16.20 3.50 47.90
N LEU A 3 16.95 4.15 48.79
CA LEU A 3 18.38 3.90 48.99
C LEU A 3 18.65 2.41 49.25
N GLU A 4 17.89 1.79 50.15
CA GLU A 4 18.05 0.37 50.51
C GLU A 4 17.66 -0.55 49.38
N THR A 5 16.64 -0.20 48.59
CA THR A 5 16.21 -0.98 47.43
C THR A 5 17.34 -1.10 46.42
N LEU A 6 17.96 0.01 46.01
CA LEU A 6 19.06 -0.04 45.04
C LEU A 6 20.30 -0.72 45.63
N ARG A 7 20.66 -0.35 46.86
CA ARG A 7 21.87 -0.85 47.53
C ARG A 7 21.85 -2.36 47.72
N PHE A 8 20.70 -2.93 48.06
CA PHE A 8 20.56 -4.36 48.35
C PHE A 8 19.83 -5.12 47.23
N ALA A 9 19.61 -4.48 46.06
CA ALA A 9 19.01 -5.12 44.90
C ALA A 9 19.81 -6.37 44.48
N THR A 10 19.11 -7.48 44.25
CA THR A 10 19.68 -8.70 43.69
C THR A 10 19.20 -8.87 42.25
N PHE A 11 20.12 -8.88 41.29
CA PHE A 11 19.78 -8.91 39.86
C PHE A 11 19.66 -10.32 39.27
N GLY A 12 19.73 -11.39 40.07
CA GLY A 12 19.79 -12.76 39.56
C GLY A 12 18.59 -13.17 38.70
N GLN A 13 17.37 -12.74 39.04
CA GLN A 13 16.19 -13.00 38.21
C GLN A 13 16.23 -12.23 36.88
N LEU A 14 16.71 -10.99 36.91
CA LEU A 14 16.83 -10.16 35.71
C LEU A 14 17.97 -10.66 34.80
N ASP A 15 19.06 -11.18 35.39
CA ASP A 15 20.12 -11.89 34.66
C ASP A 15 19.57 -13.12 33.93
N ALA A 16 18.81 -13.97 34.64
CA ALA A 16 18.17 -15.14 34.05
C ALA A 16 17.21 -14.75 32.92
N ALA A 17 16.35 -13.75 33.14
CA ALA A 17 15.43 -13.26 32.12
C ALA A 17 16.16 -12.78 30.85
N VAL A 18 17.26 -12.03 30.98
CA VAL A 18 18.06 -11.59 29.84
C VAL A 18 18.70 -12.78 29.10
N THR A 19 19.18 -13.79 29.82
CA THR A 19 19.71 -15.02 29.21
C THR A 19 18.62 -15.79 28.47
N ASP A 20 17.45 -15.96 29.07
CA ASP A 20 16.33 -16.69 28.48
C ASP A 20 15.80 -15.98 27.21
N TRP A 21 15.63 -14.66 27.27
CA TRP A 21 15.23 -13.87 26.10
C TRP A 21 16.30 -13.87 25.00
N SER A 22 17.59 -13.90 25.35
CA SER A 22 18.66 -14.06 24.36
C SER A 22 18.57 -15.39 23.62
N ALA A 23 18.23 -16.46 24.33
CA ALA A 23 18.02 -17.77 23.72
C ALA A 23 16.76 -17.77 22.84
N MET A 24 15.68 -17.13 23.28
CA MET A 24 14.45 -16.96 22.50
C MET A 24 14.70 -16.24 21.17
N VAL A 25 15.45 -15.13 21.20
CA VAL A 25 15.84 -14.38 19.98
C VAL A 25 16.58 -15.30 19.00
N THR A 26 17.54 -16.09 19.50
CA THR A 26 18.31 -17.00 18.64
C THR A 26 17.42 -18.08 18.03
N ASN A 27 16.52 -18.67 18.81
CA ASN A 27 15.60 -19.71 18.34
C ASN A 27 14.59 -19.15 17.32
N LEU A 28 14.05 -17.95 17.56
CA LEU A 28 13.13 -17.29 16.63
C LEU A 28 13.82 -16.87 15.34
N ALA A 29 15.10 -16.50 15.38
CA ALA A 29 15.87 -16.25 14.17
C ALA A 29 15.94 -17.50 13.28
N THR A 30 16.20 -18.67 13.88
CA THR A 30 16.16 -19.95 13.16
C THR A 30 14.76 -20.27 12.62
N LEU A 31 13.70 -20.10 13.42
CA LEU A 31 12.33 -20.35 12.97
C LEU A 31 11.89 -19.41 11.85
N LYS A 32 12.31 -18.15 11.88
CA LYS A 32 12.09 -17.19 10.79
C LYS A 32 12.75 -17.66 9.50
N GLU A 33 14.00 -18.12 9.56
CA GLU A 33 14.72 -18.68 8.40
C GLU A 33 14.02 -19.94 7.89
N ASP A 34 13.63 -20.86 8.79
CA ASP A 34 12.89 -22.09 8.44
C ASP A 34 11.51 -21.79 7.83
N ALA A 35 10.81 -20.76 8.31
CA ALA A 35 9.53 -20.32 7.76
C ALA A 35 9.71 -19.77 6.34
N ARG A 36 10.73 -18.93 6.11
CA ARG A 36 11.01 -18.36 4.79
C ARG A 36 11.51 -19.40 3.80
N ASP A 37 12.57 -20.12 4.15
CA ASP A 37 13.31 -21.00 3.25
C ASP A 37 12.73 -22.42 3.21
N GLY A 38 11.96 -22.79 4.24
CA GLY A 38 11.25 -24.05 4.34
C GLY A 38 9.78 -23.92 3.93
N LEU A 39 8.97 -23.18 4.68
CA LEU A 39 7.51 -23.12 4.45
C LEU A 39 7.17 -22.34 3.18
N LYS A 40 7.54 -21.05 3.11
CA LYS A 40 7.24 -20.19 1.95
C LYS A 40 7.90 -20.71 0.68
N ALA A 41 9.21 -20.93 0.69
CA ALA A 41 9.90 -21.38 -0.52
C ALA A 41 9.39 -22.74 -1.04
N LYS A 42 8.83 -23.61 -0.20
CA LYS A 42 8.17 -24.85 -0.67
C LYS A 42 6.74 -24.60 -1.14
N ALA A 43 5.98 -23.73 -0.48
CA ALA A 43 4.64 -23.34 -0.91
C ALA A 43 4.69 -22.66 -2.29
N ASP A 44 5.63 -21.74 -2.48
CA ASP A 44 5.88 -21.07 -3.77
C ASP A 44 6.24 -22.08 -4.87
N LYS A 45 7.08 -23.09 -4.54
CA LYS A 45 7.50 -24.16 -5.46
C LYS A 45 6.48 -25.29 -5.65
N ALA A 46 5.45 -25.36 -4.83
CA ALA A 46 4.49 -26.46 -4.90
C ALA A 46 3.64 -26.30 -6.16
N ASP A 47 3.56 -27.39 -6.94
CA ASP A 47 2.62 -27.55 -8.05
C ASP A 47 1.20 -27.74 -7.50
N TRP A 48 0.69 -26.65 -6.94
CA TRP A 48 -0.57 -26.56 -6.25
C TRP A 48 -1.30 -25.28 -6.66
N SER A 49 -2.48 -25.47 -7.24
CA SER A 49 -3.33 -24.44 -7.81
C SER A 49 -4.79 -24.59 -7.38
N GLY A 50 -5.60 -23.58 -7.67
CA GLY A 50 -6.99 -23.45 -7.24
C GLY A 50 -7.16 -22.66 -5.95
N GLU A 51 -8.41 -22.40 -5.57
CA GLU A 51 -8.79 -21.51 -4.45
C GLU A 51 -8.06 -21.83 -3.14
N ASN A 52 -8.00 -23.12 -2.78
CA ASN A 52 -7.31 -23.56 -1.56
C ASN A 52 -5.81 -23.19 -1.59
N ALA A 53 -5.17 -23.26 -2.76
CA ALA A 53 -3.78 -22.87 -2.92
C ALA A 53 -3.61 -21.37 -2.70
N THR A 54 -4.48 -20.53 -3.28
CA THR A 54 -4.44 -19.07 -3.09
C THR A 54 -4.59 -18.68 -1.62
N VAL A 55 -5.63 -19.19 -0.96
CA VAL A 55 -5.88 -18.93 0.47
C VAL A 55 -4.71 -19.40 1.34
N THR A 56 -4.21 -20.62 1.08
CA THR A 56 -3.16 -21.19 1.93
C THR A 56 -1.79 -20.56 1.68
N LYS A 57 -1.43 -20.21 0.43
CA LYS A 57 -0.17 -19.52 0.13
C LYS A 57 -0.17 -18.12 0.74
N GLY A 58 -1.29 -17.39 0.65
CA GLY A 58 -1.47 -16.12 1.36
C GLY A 58 -1.35 -16.27 2.88
N PHE A 59 -1.94 -17.33 3.46
CA PHE A 59 -1.78 -17.67 4.87
C PHE A 59 -0.33 -18.00 5.25
N VAL A 60 0.40 -18.73 4.40
CA VAL A 60 1.83 -19.02 4.57
C VAL A 60 2.63 -17.72 4.59
N ASP A 61 2.36 -16.80 3.68
CA ASP A 61 3.06 -15.51 3.62
C ASP A 61 2.78 -14.65 4.87
N LYS A 62 1.54 -14.65 5.36
CA LYS A 62 1.19 -14.03 6.66
C LYS A 62 1.96 -14.72 7.80
N THR A 63 2.02 -16.05 7.81
CA THR A 63 2.75 -16.83 8.83
C THR A 63 4.26 -16.53 8.83
N VAL A 64 4.89 -16.39 7.66
CA VAL A 64 6.31 -16.03 7.57
C VAL A 64 6.57 -14.64 8.14
N ARG A 65 5.67 -13.67 7.88
CA ARG A 65 5.75 -12.33 8.48
C ARG A 65 5.62 -12.37 10.00
N GLU A 66 4.68 -13.15 10.53
CA GLU A 66 4.52 -13.32 11.99
C GLU A 66 5.78 -13.88 12.67
N PHE A 67 6.53 -14.79 12.04
CA PHE A 67 7.82 -15.25 12.60
C PHE A 67 8.90 -14.16 12.56
N ASP A 68 8.91 -13.30 11.53
CA ASP A 68 9.79 -12.14 11.49
C ASP A 68 9.46 -11.14 12.61
N ASP A 69 8.19 -10.83 12.80
CA ASP A 69 7.73 -9.90 13.83
C ASP A 69 7.93 -10.47 15.24
N ALA A 70 7.69 -11.77 15.44
CA ALA A 70 8.03 -12.46 16.69
C ALA A 70 9.51 -12.29 17.05
N HIS A 71 10.40 -12.47 16.07
CA HIS A 71 11.83 -12.27 16.26
C HIS A 71 12.17 -10.81 16.58
N LYS A 72 11.59 -9.83 15.89
CA LYS A 72 11.78 -8.39 16.17
C LYS A 72 11.31 -8.04 17.58
N GLN A 73 10.10 -8.43 17.96
CA GLN A 73 9.56 -8.17 19.29
C GLN A 73 10.42 -8.81 20.38
N ALA A 74 10.81 -10.08 20.23
CA ALA A 74 11.69 -10.75 21.19
C ALA A 74 13.05 -10.04 21.33
N LYS A 75 13.60 -9.54 20.22
CA LYS A 75 14.86 -8.78 20.21
C LYS A 75 14.71 -7.43 20.90
N SER A 76 13.59 -6.73 20.72
CA SER A 76 13.26 -5.51 21.44
C SER A 76 13.16 -5.74 22.94
N LEU A 77 12.40 -6.76 23.37
CA LEU A 77 12.25 -7.13 24.78
C LEU A 77 13.60 -7.47 25.41
N TRP A 78 14.41 -8.30 24.73
CA TRP A 78 15.76 -8.63 25.17
C TRP A 78 16.65 -7.40 25.32
N SER A 79 16.68 -6.52 24.32
CA SER A 79 17.50 -5.31 24.31
C SER A 79 17.14 -4.39 25.47
N ILE A 80 15.85 -4.15 25.70
CA ILE A 80 15.34 -3.28 26.77
C ILE A 80 15.66 -3.88 28.15
N LEU A 81 15.42 -5.18 28.35
CA LEU A 81 15.73 -5.87 29.61
C LEU A 81 17.24 -5.83 29.91
N LYS A 82 18.05 -6.14 28.91
CA LYS A 82 19.52 -6.14 29.03
C LYS A 82 20.03 -4.76 29.43
N ASP A 83 19.60 -3.73 28.71
CA ASP A 83 20.03 -2.35 28.92
C ASP A 83 19.61 -1.83 30.31
N THR A 84 18.34 -2.03 30.67
CA THR A 84 17.81 -1.67 32.01
C THR A 84 18.59 -2.36 33.12
N ARG A 85 18.87 -3.66 32.98
CA ARG A 85 19.67 -4.42 33.95
C ARG A 85 21.09 -3.87 34.08
N ASP A 86 21.76 -3.64 32.95
CA ASP A 86 23.16 -3.21 32.92
C ASP A 86 23.30 -1.82 33.57
N GLU A 87 22.33 -0.94 33.35
CA GLU A 87 22.25 0.36 34.01
C GLU A 87 21.97 0.26 35.51
N LEU A 88 20.97 -0.53 35.94
CA LEU A 88 20.68 -0.67 37.37
C LEU A 88 21.87 -1.24 38.15
N LYS A 89 22.60 -2.21 37.58
CA LYS A 89 23.87 -2.70 38.14
C LYS A 89 24.92 -1.61 38.22
N THR A 90 25.02 -0.78 37.19
CA THR A 90 25.94 0.36 37.15
C THR A 90 25.60 1.38 38.24
N TYR A 91 24.32 1.73 38.42
CA TYR A 91 23.87 2.65 39.46
C TYR A 91 24.06 2.08 40.86
N GLN A 92 23.84 0.77 41.08
CA GLN A 92 24.17 0.12 42.36
C GLN A 92 25.67 0.24 42.67
N GLY A 93 26.55 -0.04 41.70
CA GLY A 93 27.99 0.12 41.88
C GLY A 93 28.41 1.57 42.18
N GLN A 94 27.84 2.54 41.45
CA GLN A 94 28.05 3.97 41.72
C GLN A 94 27.59 4.37 43.12
N LEU A 95 26.46 3.82 43.58
CA LEU A 95 25.94 4.05 44.92
C LEU A 95 26.90 3.52 45.99
N ASP A 96 27.34 2.28 45.87
CA ASP A 96 28.29 1.67 46.82
C ASP A 96 29.62 2.43 46.85
N ASP A 97 30.12 2.85 45.70
CA ASP A 97 31.33 3.65 45.59
C ASP A 97 31.16 5.04 46.24
N ALA A 98 30.02 5.70 46.04
CA ALA A 98 29.71 6.99 46.66
C ALA A 98 29.59 6.86 48.20
N LEU A 99 28.91 5.82 48.68
CA LEU A 99 28.83 5.49 50.11
C LEU A 99 30.23 5.21 50.70
N GLY A 100 31.08 4.47 49.96
CA GLY A 100 32.46 4.21 50.33
C GLY A 100 33.33 5.47 50.39
N ARG A 101 33.17 6.41 49.45
CA ARG A 101 33.81 7.73 49.49
C ARG A 101 33.33 8.56 50.68
N GLY A 102 32.03 8.57 50.95
CA GLY A 102 31.44 9.25 52.10
C GLY A 102 32.01 8.77 53.42
N LEU A 103 32.08 7.44 53.61
CA LEU A 103 32.67 6.81 54.79
C LEU A 103 34.13 7.22 55.01
N LYS A 104 34.95 7.29 53.94
CA LYS A 104 36.34 7.76 54.02
C LYS A 104 36.47 9.22 54.46
N LYS A 105 35.44 10.04 54.24
CA LYS A 105 35.32 11.43 54.70
C LYS A 105 34.58 11.58 56.02
N ASN A 106 34.44 10.51 56.82
CA ASN A 106 33.74 10.55 58.12
C ASN A 106 32.25 10.97 58.01
N LEU A 107 31.64 10.72 56.85
CA LEU A 107 30.20 10.90 56.61
C LEU A 107 29.49 9.55 56.73
N THR A 108 28.26 9.56 57.21
CA THR A 108 27.36 8.40 57.25
C THR A 108 26.03 8.74 56.66
N VAL A 109 25.52 7.77 55.91
CA VAL A 109 24.21 7.82 55.27
C VAL A 109 23.28 6.92 56.04
N THR A 110 22.19 7.48 56.53
CA THR A 110 21.14 6.79 57.28
C THR A 110 19.83 6.92 56.54
N THR A 111 19.05 5.84 56.49
CA THR A 111 17.75 5.84 55.83
C THR A 111 16.72 6.52 56.71
N THR A 112 15.76 7.20 56.08
CA THR A 112 14.62 7.82 56.75
C THR A 112 13.34 7.07 56.36
N GLY A 113 12.27 7.26 57.14
CA GLY A 113 10.97 6.70 56.79
C GLY A 113 10.48 7.23 55.44
N GLY A 114 9.89 6.35 54.63
CA GLY A 114 9.36 6.70 53.30
C GLY A 114 10.39 6.71 52.16
N GLY A 115 11.50 5.99 52.31
CA GLY A 115 12.46 5.75 51.22
C GLY A 115 13.58 6.78 51.07
N GLY A 116 13.56 7.84 51.89
CA GLY A 116 14.59 8.89 51.90
C GLY A 116 15.86 8.50 52.66
N PHE A 117 16.83 9.42 52.68
CA PHE A 117 18.05 9.28 53.46
C PHE A 117 18.57 10.63 53.98
N THR A 118 19.39 10.57 55.03
CA THR A 118 20.13 11.71 55.57
C THR A 118 21.63 11.42 55.56
N VAL A 119 22.41 12.45 55.22
CA VAL A 119 23.88 12.42 55.30
C VAL A 119 24.29 13.22 56.54
N THR A 120 24.98 12.57 57.47
CA THR A 120 25.44 13.18 58.73
C THR A 120 26.92 12.92 58.96
N MET A 121 27.59 13.84 59.65
CA MET A 121 28.96 13.63 60.10
C MET A 121 28.96 12.66 61.29
N ASN A 122 29.85 11.67 61.29
CA ASN A 122 29.96 10.70 62.39
C ASN A 122 30.59 11.33 63.63
N ILE A 123 31.72 12.03 63.45
CA ILE A 123 32.45 12.70 64.51
C ILE A 123 32.72 14.12 64.07
N HIS A 124 32.12 15.10 64.74
CA HIS A 124 32.48 16.50 64.48
C HIS A 124 33.93 16.73 64.97
N PRO A 125 34.83 17.38 64.19
CA PRO A 125 36.22 17.59 64.58
C PRO A 125 36.33 18.24 65.97
N ASP A 126 35.48 19.22 66.24
CA ASP A 126 35.39 19.95 67.52
C ASP A 126 34.88 19.11 68.71
N ARG A 127 34.35 17.91 68.45
CA ARG A 127 33.81 16.97 69.45
C ARG A 127 34.63 15.69 69.55
N ALA A 128 35.72 15.58 68.79
CA ALA A 128 36.59 14.41 68.81
C ALA A 128 37.37 14.33 70.14
N ALA A 129 37.51 13.13 70.70
CA ALA A 129 38.29 12.91 71.91
C ALA A 129 39.78 13.27 71.68
N LYS A 130 40.43 13.83 72.71
CA LYS A 130 41.83 14.29 72.61
C LYS A 130 42.75 13.17 72.12
N GLY A 131 43.41 13.37 70.98
CA GLY A 131 44.27 12.39 70.31
C GLY A 131 43.62 11.61 69.16
N THR A 132 42.34 11.85 68.86
CA THR A 132 41.63 11.23 67.74
C THR A 132 41.85 12.04 66.47
N ALA A 133 42.49 11.44 65.46
CA ALA A 133 42.54 12.01 64.11
C ALA A 133 41.24 11.71 63.38
N VAL A 134 40.50 12.74 62.97
CA VAL A 134 39.28 12.61 62.17
C VAL A 134 39.63 13.01 60.73
N PRO A 135 39.22 12.24 59.70
CA PRO A 135 39.36 12.66 58.31
C PRO A 135 38.79 14.07 58.08
N ASP A 136 39.52 14.87 57.29
CA ASP A 136 39.10 16.22 56.93
C ASP A 136 37.82 16.17 56.09
N HIS A 137 36.86 17.02 56.42
CA HIS A 137 35.57 17.11 55.75
C HIS A 137 34.94 18.50 55.95
N GLU A 138 34.25 18.97 54.93
CA GLU A 138 33.53 20.25 54.96
C GLU A 138 32.01 20.03 54.86
N GLN A 139 31.22 21.04 55.26
CA GLN A 139 29.77 21.01 55.05
C GLN A 139 29.38 20.83 53.57
N ASN A 140 30.25 21.28 52.66
CA ASN A 140 30.09 21.07 51.23
C ASN A 140 30.19 19.59 50.84
N ASP A 141 31.00 18.78 51.53
CA ASP A 141 31.10 17.34 51.28
C ASP A 141 29.81 16.59 51.63
N VAL A 142 29.13 17.01 52.71
CA VAL A 142 27.80 16.47 53.10
C VAL A 142 26.79 16.72 51.99
N THR A 143 26.76 17.96 51.49
CA THR A 143 25.83 18.40 50.44
C THR A 143 26.13 17.69 49.12
N ALA A 144 27.41 17.64 48.73
CA ALA A 144 27.85 16.97 47.51
C ALA A 144 27.53 15.47 47.52
N LEU A 145 27.79 14.77 48.63
CA LEU A 145 27.45 13.35 48.76
C LEU A 145 25.94 13.14 48.70
N ARG A 146 25.15 13.96 49.40
CA ARG A 146 23.68 13.89 49.32
C ARG A 146 23.20 14.04 47.89
N ASP A 147 23.68 15.06 47.18
CA ASP A 147 23.24 15.35 45.81
C ASP A 147 23.72 14.30 44.80
N GLU A 148 24.89 13.69 45.05
CA GLU A 148 25.39 12.56 44.26
C GLU A 148 24.51 11.32 44.45
N LEU A 149 24.23 10.94 45.70
CA LEU A 149 23.39 9.78 46.01
C LEU A 149 21.97 9.97 45.47
N GLN A 150 21.37 11.16 45.65
CA GLN A 150 20.04 11.45 45.13
C GLN A 150 20.01 11.32 43.60
N ARG A 151 21.01 11.87 42.90
CA ARG A 151 21.10 11.77 41.43
C ARG A 151 21.24 10.33 40.95
N ILE A 152 21.98 9.48 41.67
CA ILE A 152 22.09 8.05 41.35
C ILE A 152 20.73 7.36 41.52
N LEU A 153 20.02 7.63 42.62
CA LEU A 153 18.70 7.07 42.88
C LEU A 153 17.66 7.56 41.86
N ASP A 154 17.70 8.83 41.46
CA ASP A 154 16.81 9.39 40.45
C ASP A 154 17.02 8.69 39.10
N LYS A 155 18.27 8.52 38.66
CA LYS A 155 18.60 7.79 37.43
C LYS A 155 18.20 6.32 37.47
N ALA A 156 18.42 5.64 38.60
CA ALA A 156 17.97 4.26 38.77
C ALA A 156 16.44 4.15 38.72
N THR A 157 15.73 5.14 39.29
CA THR A 157 14.26 5.21 39.24
C THR A 157 13.78 5.44 37.81
N GLU A 158 14.40 6.37 37.10
CA GLU A 158 14.09 6.65 35.70
C GLU A 158 14.31 5.40 34.83
N SER A 159 15.43 4.70 35.01
CA SER A 159 15.74 3.46 34.29
C SER A 159 14.71 2.37 34.52
N ASP A 160 14.37 2.10 35.79
CA ASP A 160 13.38 1.09 36.16
C ASP A 160 11.98 1.41 35.62
N HIS A 161 11.53 2.66 35.80
CA HIS A 161 10.21 3.10 35.36
C HIS A 161 10.08 3.11 33.84
N THR A 162 11.07 3.66 33.13
CA THR A 162 11.03 3.72 31.67
C THR A 162 11.22 2.35 31.03
N GLY A 163 12.04 1.48 31.61
CA GLY A 163 12.17 0.08 31.19
C GLY A 163 10.87 -0.70 31.36
N SER A 164 10.25 -0.62 32.55
CA SER A 164 8.96 -1.26 32.81
C SER A 164 7.85 -0.73 31.88
N GLY A 165 7.77 0.58 31.70
CA GLY A 165 6.80 1.22 30.82
C GLY A 165 6.96 0.81 29.36
N ALA A 166 8.18 0.78 28.83
CA ALA A 166 8.46 0.35 27.46
C ALA A 166 8.12 -1.13 27.24
N LEU A 167 8.49 -2.01 28.17
CA LEU A 167 8.17 -3.45 28.09
C LEU A 167 6.67 -3.69 28.11
N LYS A 168 5.93 -2.99 28.97
CA LYS A 168 4.47 -3.10 29.02
C LYS A 168 3.83 -2.59 27.74
N ALA A 169 4.25 -1.42 27.26
CA ALA A 169 3.71 -0.83 26.03
C ALA A 169 3.94 -1.74 24.81
N LEU A 170 5.09 -2.42 24.74
CA LEU A 170 5.37 -3.43 23.71
C LEU A 170 4.50 -4.68 23.83
N ALA A 171 4.30 -5.17 25.05
CA ALA A 171 3.46 -6.34 25.29
C ALA A 171 1.98 -6.07 24.95
N ASP A 172 1.52 -4.83 25.13
CA ASP A 172 0.13 -4.44 24.88
C ASP A 172 -0.15 -4.12 23.38
N GLN A 173 0.87 -4.08 22.50
CA GLN A 173 0.68 -3.72 21.08
C GLN A 173 -0.13 -4.75 20.27
N ALA A 174 -0.03 -6.03 20.61
CA ALA A 174 -0.66 -7.11 19.86
C ALA A 174 -1.45 -8.00 20.83
N ALA A 175 -2.75 -8.18 20.59
CA ALA A 175 -3.57 -9.10 21.38
C ALA A 175 -3.39 -10.54 20.92
N LEU A 176 -3.20 -10.69 19.61
CA LEU A 176 -2.85 -11.91 18.91
C LEU A 176 -1.67 -11.59 17.98
N GLY A 177 -0.81 -12.56 17.70
CA GLY A 177 0.38 -12.35 16.87
C GLY A 177 1.48 -11.58 17.58
N PHE A 178 2.32 -10.87 16.81
CA PHE A 178 3.49 -10.15 17.30
C PHE A 178 3.60 -8.76 16.66
N THR A 179 4.19 -7.80 17.38
CA THR A 179 4.48 -6.46 16.85
C THR A 179 5.76 -6.46 16.02
N GLY A 180 5.77 -5.70 14.92
CA GLY A 180 6.94 -5.47 14.07
C GLY A 180 7.95 -4.48 14.67
N ALA A 181 7.68 -3.93 15.86
CA ALA A 181 8.47 -2.84 16.43
C ALA A 181 9.87 -3.29 16.89
N GLU A 182 10.90 -2.61 16.39
CA GLU A 182 12.30 -2.88 16.71
C GLU A 182 12.93 -1.74 17.53
N TYR A 183 13.36 -2.05 18.76
CA TYR A 183 14.06 -1.13 19.64
C TYR A 183 15.42 -1.70 20.03
N LYS A 184 16.48 -0.93 19.77
CA LYS A 184 17.86 -1.31 20.06
C LYS A 184 18.24 -1.25 21.54
N ASP A 185 17.52 -0.45 22.32
CA ASP A 185 17.76 -0.18 23.74
C ASP A 185 16.52 0.44 24.39
N ARG A 186 16.56 0.59 25.71
CA ARG A 186 15.44 1.10 26.49
C ARG A 186 15.21 2.60 26.27
N ASP A 187 16.29 3.37 26.09
CA ASP A 187 16.20 4.81 25.84
C ASP A 187 15.48 5.13 24.53
N THR A 188 15.67 4.32 23.48
CA THR A 188 14.98 4.50 22.19
C THR A 188 13.46 4.31 22.38
N ALA A 189 13.04 3.23 23.04
CA ALA A 189 11.63 2.96 23.30
C ALA A 189 10.99 3.99 24.26
N ALA A 190 11.70 4.37 25.33
CA ALA A 190 11.26 5.40 26.26
C ALA A 190 11.12 6.78 25.58
N ASN A 191 12.03 7.11 24.66
CA ASN A 191 11.93 8.33 23.87
C ASN A 191 10.71 8.30 22.93
N ALA A 192 10.38 7.16 22.32
CA ALA A 192 9.17 7.05 21.49
C ALA A 192 7.90 7.36 22.30
N ILE A 193 7.77 6.75 23.49
CA ILE A 193 6.65 7.01 24.42
C ILE A 193 6.61 8.49 24.85
N LYS A 194 7.76 9.04 25.26
CA LYS A 194 7.85 10.43 25.71
C LYS A 194 7.48 11.41 24.59
N GLN A 195 7.97 11.19 23.37
CA GLN A 195 7.61 12.03 22.22
C GLN A 195 6.10 11.94 21.94
N ALA A 196 5.49 10.76 22.05
CA ALA A 196 4.05 10.62 21.89
C ALA A 196 3.26 11.41 22.92
N ASP A 197 3.65 11.34 24.20
CA ASP A 197 3.03 12.12 25.27
C ASP A 197 3.22 13.64 25.06
N ASP A 198 4.44 14.08 24.75
CA ASP A 198 4.76 15.49 24.49
C ASP A 198 3.97 16.07 23.30
N LEU A 199 3.89 15.32 22.19
CA LEU A 199 3.26 15.79 20.95
C LEU A 199 1.73 15.66 21.00
N SER A 200 1.20 14.62 21.61
CA SER A 200 -0.25 14.51 21.82
C SER A 200 -0.76 15.60 22.77
N ALA A 201 0.04 16.04 23.74
CA ALA A 201 -0.29 17.20 24.57
C ALA A 201 -0.36 18.51 23.76
N LEU A 202 0.46 18.67 22.71
CA LEU A 202 0.35 19.80 21.78
C LEU A 202 -0.91 19.70 20.93
N ALA A 203 -1.20 18.51 20.38
CA ALA A 203 -2.40 18.28 19.56
C ALA A 203 -3.71 18.42 20.35
N LYS A 204 -3.69 18.20 21.67
CA LYS A 204 -4.85 18.41 22.55
C LYS A 204 -5.16 19.88 22.86
N LYS A 205 -4.26 20.80 22.55
CA LYS A 205 -4.56 22.22 22.71
C LYS A 205 -5.67 22.63 21.75
N ASN A 206 -6.42 23.67 22.09
CA ASN A 206 -7.26 24.32 21.09
C ASN A 206 -6.35 24.80 19.95
N PRO A 207 -6.71 24.55 18.68
CA PRO A 207 -5.89 25.00 17.55
C PRO A 207 -5.61 26.52 17.53
N GLU A 208 -6.51 27.34 18.10
CA GLU A 208 -6.29 28.79 18.27
C GLU A 208 -5.16 29.13 19.27
N ASP A 209 -4.88 28.25 20.24
CA ASP A 209 -3.83 28.42 21.25
C ASP A 209 -2.48 27.83 20.79
N LEU A 210 -2.43 27.15 19.64
CA LEU A 210 -1.24 26.50 19.13
C LEU A 210 -0.32 27.51 18.44
N THR A 211 0.85 27.76 19.03
CA THR A 211 1.83 28.69 18.43
C THR A 211 2.53 28.08 17.21
N ALA A 212 3.03 28.91 16.29
CA ALA A 212 3.78 28.43 15.11
C ALA A 212 4.97 27.53 15.48
N LYS A 213 5.67 27.83 16.59
CA LYS A 213 6.79 27.00 17.08
C LYS A 213 6.34 25.63 17.59
N GLU A 214 5.17 25.58 18.23
CA GLU A 214 4.59 24.32 18.71
C GLU A 214 4.05 23.49 17.55
N PHE A 215 3.44 24.13 16.55
CA PHE A 215 3.11 23.50 15.27
C PHE A 215 4.35 22.91 14.60
N ASP A 216 5.45 23.67 14.48
CA ASP A 216 6.70 23.19 13.87
C ASP A 216 7.25 21.97 14.62
N LYS A 217 7.19 21.99 15.96
CA LYS A 217 7.58 20.86 16.81
C LYS A 217 6.67 19.64 16.56
N LEU A 218 5.36 19.85 16.48
CA LEU A 218 4.38 18.80 16.22
C LEU A 218 4.59 18.15 14.85
N ASN A 219 4.59 18.96 13.78
CA ASN A 219 4.71 18.47 12.42
C ASN A 219 6.06 17.73 12.20
N THR A 220 7.17 18.30 12.66
CA THR A 220 8.49 17.64 12.57
C THR A 220 8.55 16.34 13.37
N GLY A 221 7.92 16.32 14.54
CA GLY A 221 7.86 15.15 15.40
C GLY A 221 7.07 14.01 14.77
N LEU A 222 5.86 14.30 14.25
CA LEU A 222 5.04 13.33 13.52
C LEU A 222 5.76 12.80 12.28
N LYS A 223 6.40 13.68 11.49
CA LYS A 223 7.19 13.27 10.32
C LYS A 223 8.26 12.24 10.67
N LYS A 224 8.96 12.46 11.79
CA LYS A 224 10.04 11.59 12.24
C LYS A 224 9.54 10.27 12.83
N MET A 225 8.40 10.29 13.50
CA MET A 225 7.95 9.19 14.36
C MET A 225 6.74 8.41 13.80
N SER A 226 6.15 8.83 12.68
CA SER A 226 4.92 8.23 12.11
C SER A 226 4.99 6.73 11.83
N GLY A 227 6.19 6.16 11.62
CA GLY A 227 6.40 4.72 11.44
C GLY A 227 6.77 3.96 12.72
N ASP A 228 6.84 4.63 13.88
CA ASP A 228 7.14 4.00 15.17
C ASP A 228 5.84 3.57 15.85
N GLU A 229 5.70 2.27 16.10
CA GLU A 229 4.45 1.68 16.60
C GLU A 229 4.11 2.11 18.03
N LEU A 230 5.09 2.17 18.96
CA LEU A 230 4.84 2.66 20.32
C LEU A 230 4.47 4.14 20.31
N PHE A 231 5.16 4.94 19.50
CA PHE A 231 4.82 6.36 19.38
C PHE A 231 3.41 6.54 18.84
N SER A 232 3.09 5.89 17.72
CA SER A 232 1.86 6.12 16.96
C SER A 232 0.63 5.69 17.75
N SER A 233 0.65 4.47 18.30
CA SER A 233 -0.43 3.96 19.16
C SER A 233 -0.64 4.82 20.41
N ARG A 234 0.45 5.25 21.07
CA ARG A 234 0.38 6.11 22.25
C ARG A 234 -0.13 7.51 21.90
N PHE A 235 0.32 8.09 20.79
CA PHE A 235 -0.11 9.42 20.34
C PHE A 235 -1.61 9.43 20.02
N ALA A 236 -2.08 8.49 19.19
CA ALA A 236 -3.48 8.38 18.80
C ALA A 236 -4.37 8.01 19.99
N GLY A 237 -3.97 7.04 20.80
CA GLY A 237 -4.69 6.63 22.01
C GLY A 237 -4.78 7.75 23.05
N ASN A 238 -3.72 8.55 23.23
CA ASN A 238 -3.77 9.72 24.09
C ASN A 238 -4.77 10.76 23.56
N LEU A 239 -4.77 11.03 22.26
CA LEU A 239 -5.64 12.02 21.64
C LEU A 239 -7.12 11.58 21.69
N GLY A 240 -7.38 10.28 21.52
CA GLY A 240 -8.73 9.71 21.46
C GLY A 240 -9.41 9.99 20.11
N ALA A 241 -10.47 9.26 19.79
CA ALA A 241 -11.15 9.39 18.49
C ALA A 241 -11.73 10.80 18.29
N GLN A 242 -12.51 11.28 19.27
CA GLN A 242 -13.05 12.65 19.26
C GLN A 242 -11.94 13.70 19.20
N GLY A 243 -10.87 13.55 19.99
CA GLY A 243 -9.77 14.51 19.99
C GLY A 243 -9.03 14.57 18.65
N THR A 244 -8.93 13.46 17.92
CA THR A 244 -8.38 13.43 16.56
C THR A 244 -9.24 14.24 15.61
N LEU A 245 -10.57 14.05 15.65
CA LEU A 245 -11.52 14.79 14.83
C LEU A 245 -11.49 16.30 15.16
N ASP A 246 -11.54 16.64 16.45
CA ASP A 246 -11.53 18.02 16.94
C ASP A 246 -10.25 18.76 16.54
N PHE A 247 -9.10 18.08 16.64
CA PHE A 247 -7.80 18.65 16.27
C PHE A 247 -7.77 19.02 14.79
N TRP A 248 -8.11 18.08 13.90
CA TRP A 248 -8.05 18.33 12.46
C TRP A 248 -9.10 19.34 11.99
N ALA A 249 -10.34 19.22 12.47
CA ALA A 249 -11.39 20.15 12.10
C ALA A 249 -11.12 21.56 12.65
N GLY A 250 -10.59 21.68 13.87
CA GLY A 250 -10.28 22.97 14.48
C GLY A 250 -9.13 23.70 13.79
N LEU A 251 -8.13 22.99 13.27
CA LEU A 251 -7.08 23.60 12.42
C LEU A 251 -7.64 24.13 11.10
N ASN A 252 -8.65 23.45 10.55
CA ASN A 252 -9.24 23.76 9.26
C ASN A 252 -10.53 24.60 9.36
N THR A 253 -10.68 25.32 10.47
CA THR A 253 -11.76 26.29 10.64
C THR A 253 -11.74 27.32 9.50
N PRO A 254 -12.91 27.71 8.95
CA PRO A 254 -13.00 28.73 7.89
C PRO A 254 -12.62 30.13 8.37
N ARG A 255 -12.52 30.34 9.69
CA ARG A 255 -12.12 31.64 10.26
C ARG A 255 -10.59 31.78 10.21
N PRO A 256 -10.06 32.87 9.63
CA PRO A 256 -8.62 33.10 9.60
C PRO A 256 -8.03 33.08 11.01
N THR A 257 -7.01 32.26 11.21
CA THR A 257 -6.22 32.24 12.45
C THR A 257 -4.78 32.72 12.20
N ASP A 258 -4.11 33.17 13.26
CA ASP A 258 -2.69 33.53 13.21
C ASP A 258 -1.84 32.34 12.76
N LEU A 259 -2.20 31.13 13.21
CA LEU A 259 -1.50 29.91 12.83
C LEU A 259 -1.66 29.58 11.35
N GLN A 260 -2.88 29.64 10.81
CA GLN A 260 -3.12 29.45 9.38
C GLN A 260 -2.35 30.47 8.54
N SER A 261 -2.30 31.73 8.98
CA SER A 261 -1.54 32.79 8.30
C SER A 261 -0.03 32.51 8.32
N ALA A 262 0.48 31.91 9.39
CA ALA A 262 1.90 31.66 9.59
C ALA A 262 2.39 30.32 8.99
N ARG A 263 1.52 29.31 8.88
CA ARG A 263 1.88 27.91 8.58
C ARG A 263 0.89 27.16 7.68
N GLY A 264 -0.11 27.83 7.11
CA GLY A 264 -1.14 27.19 6.28
C GLY A 264 -0.59 26.45 5.06
N ASP A 265 0.62 26.83 4.62
CA ASP A 265 1.42 26.21 3.56
C ASP A 265 2.10 24.89 3.96
N GLN A 266 2.04 24.52 5.25
CA GLN A 266 2.58 23.27 5.80
C GLN A 266 1.48 22.33 6.31
N PHE A 267 0.21 22.67 6.09
CA PHE A 267 -0.91 21.88 6.58
C PHE A 267 -1.08 20.57 5.80
N ASP A 268 -0.66 20.52 4.54
CA ASP A 268 -0.58 19.30 3.73
C ASP A 268 0.46 18.32 4.31
N ASP A 269 1.65 18.82 4.66
CA ASP A 269 2.70 18.07 5.34
C ASP A 269 2.19 17.55 6.69
N LEU A 270 1.50 18.39 7.47
CA LEU A 270 0.89 17.97 8.73
C LEU A 270 -0.17 16.88 8.51
N GLN A 271 -1.07 17.06 7.52
CA GLN A 271 -2.10 16.09 7.18
C GLN A 271 -1.48 14.74 6.86
N LYS A 272 -0.46 14.72 5.99
CA LYS A 272 0.26 13.50 5.60
C LYS A 272 0.94 12.84 6.80
N ASN A 273 1.66 13.60 7.62
CA ASN A 273 2.38 13.05 8.78
C ASN A 273 1.42 12.52 9.85
N LEU A 274 0.29 13.19 10.07
CA LEU A 274 -0.76 12.71 10.96
C LEU A 274 -1.44 11.45 10.40
N SER A 275 -1.73 11.42 9.10
CA SER A 275 -2.32 10.26 8.42
C SER A 275 -1.45 9.03 8.54
N LEU A 276 -0.14 9.15 8.27
CA LEU A 276 0.82 8.05 8.43
C LEU A 276 0.93 7.59 9.89
N THR A 277 0.86 8.51 10.85
CA THR A 277 0.86 8.17 12.28
C THR A 277 -0.40 7.38 12.65
N LEU A 278 -1.57 7.79 12.17
CA LEU A 278 -2.84 7.10 12.43
C LEU A 278 -2.93 5.74 11.72
N ALA A 279 -2.41 5.64 10.50
CA ALA A 279 -2.27 4.39 9.77
C ALA A 279 -1.46 3.37 10.59
N THR A 280 -0.25 3.75 11.02
CA THR A 280 0.59 2.91 11.91
C THR A 280 -0.12 2.58 13.22
N ALA A 281 -0.79 3.56 13.85
CA ALA A 281 -1.51 3.34 15.11
C ALA A 281 -2.66 2.34 14.97
N SER A 282 -3.35 2.30 13.83
CA SER A 282 -4.53 1.46 13.61
C SER A 282 -4.24 -0.04 13.70
N HIS A 283 -3.00 -0.45 13.44
CA HIS A 283 -2.53 -1.84 13.59
C HIS A 283 -2.32 -2.27 15.05
N SER A 284 -2.37 -1.33 16.01
CA SER A 284 -2.22 -1.66 17.43
C SER A 284 -3.51 -2.24 18.01
N ASP A 285 -3.34 -3.34 18.76
CA ASP A 285 -4.37 -3.98 19.58
C ASP A 285 -4.31 -3.53 21.06
N SER A 286 -3.63 -2.44 21.37
CA SER A 286 -3.72 -1.86 22.72
C SER A 286 -5.17 -1.57 23.08
N TYR A 287 -5.50 -1.61 24.37
CA TYR A 287 -6.87 -1.35 24.83
C TYR A 287 -7.37 0.03 24.36
N GLU A 288 -6.50 1.02 24.41
CA GLU A 288 -6.72 2.37 23.95
C GLU A 288 -7.01 2.40 22.45
N MET A 289 -6.23 1.71 21.62
CA MET A 289 -6.44 1.71 20.17
C MET A 289 -7.65 0.90 19.72
N ARG A 290 -7.99 -0.22 20.37
CA ARG A 290 -9.27 -0.91 20.11
C ARG A 290 -10.47 -0.03 20.41
N ASN A 291 -10.42 0.74 21.51
CA ASN A 291 -11.47 1.70 21.80
C ASN A 291 -11.49 2.86 20.80
N TRP A 292 -10.31 3.39 20.44
CA TRP A 292 -10.18 4.44 19.44
C TRP A 292 -10.81 4.04 18.10
N LYS A 293 -10.51 2.82 17.59
CA LYS A 293 -11.07 2.30 16.33
C LYS A 293 -12.60 2.24 16.38
N ARG A 294 -13.16 1.63 17.42
CA ARG A 294 -14.62 1.53 17.62
C ARG A 294 -15.27 2.91 17.72
N GLU A 295 -14.75 3.78 18.58
CA GLU A 295 -15.29 5.13 18.78
C GLU A 295 -15.20 5.98 17.50
N MET A 296 -14.15 5.82 16.70
CA MET A 296 -14.00 6.53 15.44
C MET A 296 -15.10 6.15 14.43
N VAL A 297 -15.42 4.86 14.35
CA VAL A 297 -16.55 4.35 13.54
C VAL A 297 -17.88 4.91 14.06
N ASP A 298 -18.12 4.84 15.38
CA ASP A 298 -19.34 5.35 16.02
C ASP A 298 -19.55 6.87 15.82
N LEU A 299 -18.46 7.64 15.78
CA LEU A 299 -18.46 9.08 15.57
C LEU A 299 -18.60 9.47 14.08
N GLY A 300 -18.42 8.54 13.16
CA GLY A 300 -18.35 8.81 11.71
C GLY A 300 -19.56 9.61 11.19
N ASN A 301 -20.78 9.15 11.45
CA ASN A 301 -21.98 9.85 11.00
C ASN A 301 -22.40 11.01 11.92
N GLN A 302 -21.68 11.27 13.01
CA GLN A 302 -22.05 12.27 14.00
C GLN A 302 -21.45 13.64 13.68
N PRO A 303 -22.17 14.75 13.95
CA PRO A 303 -21.61 16.10 13.84
C PRO A 303 -20.41 16.28 14.77
N ILE A 304 -19.31 16.84 14.25
CA ILE A 304 -18.09 17.09 15.04
C ILE A 304 -18.31 18.06 16.21
N SER A 305 -19.31 18.93 16.09
CA SER A 305 -19.79 19.77 17.20
C SER A 305 -21.27 20.05 17.02
N ARG A 306 -21.94 20.47 18.11
CA ARG A 306 -23.39 20.65 18.19
C ARG A 306 -24.02 21.51 17.06
N ASN A 307 -23.25 22.40 16.46
CA ASN A 307 -23.71 23.31 15.40
C ASN A 307 -22.96 23.13 14.08
N SER A 308 -22.16 22.06 13.94
CA SER A 308 -21.44 21.77 12.70
C SER A 308 -22.33 20.99 11.73
N GLY A 309 -22.30 21.35 10.45
CA GLY A 309 -22.80 20.50 9.37
C GLY A 309 -21.83 19.38 9.00
N THR A 310 -20.54 19.55 9.34
CA THR A 310 -19.49 18.55 9.11
C THR A 310 -19.61 17.40 10.09
N VAL A 311 -19.54 16.17 9.59
CA VAL A 311 -19.57 14.94 10.39
C VAL A 311 -18.20 14.27 10.46
N GLY A 312 -18.03 13.32 11.39
CA GLY A 312 -16.78 12.60 11.63
C GLY A 312 -16.18 11.94 10.39
N PHE A 313 -17.01 11.37 9.50
CA PHE A 313 -16.57 10.73 8.25
C PHE A 313 -15.83 11.71 7.35
N GLN A 314 -16.34 12.93 7.19
CA GLN A 314 -15.69 13.95 6.36
C GLN A 314 -14.30 14.30 6.92
N VAL A 315 -14.14 14.35 8.24
CA VAL A 315 -12.86 14.68 8.87
C VAL A 315 -11.89 13.50 8.82
N MET A 316 -12.31 12.32 9.26
CA MET A 316 -11.43 11.16 9.36
C MET A 316 -11.00 10.65 7.99
N SER A 317 -11.88 10.60 6.98
CA SER A 317 -11.49 10.18 5.63
C SER A 317 -10.35 11.03 5.06
N ASN A 318 -10.30 12.33 5.38
CA ASN A 318 -9.18 13.19 4.98
C ASN A 318 -7.87 12.83 5.66
N LEU A 319 -7.92 12.26 6.87
CA LEU A 319 -6.75 11.74 7.57
C LEU A 319 -6.40 10.31 7.16
N MET A 320 -7.21 9.66 6.31
CA MET A 320 -6.94 8.30 5.81
C MET A 320 -6.23 8.28 4.45
N ARG A 321 -5.93 9.46 3.87
CA ARG A 321 -5.41 9.60 2.50
C ARG A 321 -3.99 9.04 2.30
N TRP A 322 -3.26 8.73 3.36
CA TRP A 322 -1.93 8.16 3.30
C TRP A 322 -1.73 7.07 4.35
N GLY A 323 -0.93 6.07 3.97
CA GLY A 323 -0.58 4.94 4.83
C GLY A 323 -1.52 3.76 4.63
N ASN A 324 -1.04 2.58 5.03
CA ASN A 324 -1.82 1.36 5.05
C ASN A 324 -2.49 1.21 6.42
N TYR A 325 -3.81 1.27 6.47
CA TYR A 325 -4.59 1.14 7.69
C TYR A 325 -4.91 -0.33 7.98
N ASP A 326 -5.25 -0.65 9.23
CA ASP A 326 -5.73 -1.97 9.61
C ASP A 326 -6.97 -2.36 8.78
N ASN A 327 -6.92 -3.48 8.06
CA ASN A 327 -8.00 -3.91 7.17
C ASN A 327 -9.33 -3.97 7.90
N LYS A 328 -9.36 -4.59 9.09
CA LYS A 328 -10.60 -4.70 9.88
C LYS A 328 -11.19 -3.34 10.22
N PHE A 329 -10.35 -2.35 10.51
CA PHE A 329 -10.80 -0.98 10.74
C PHE A 329 -11.40 -0.37 9.48
N LEU A 330 -10.77 -0.59 8.32
CA LEU A 330 -11.31 -0.12 7.03
C LEU A 330 -12.65 -0.78 6.71
N ASP A 331 -12.82 -2.08 6.98
CA ASP A 331 -14.06 -2.80 6.74
C ASP A 331 -15.19 -2.27 7.64
N ASP A 332 -14.94 -2.16 8.96
CA ASP A 332 -15.92 -1.65 9.92
C ASP A 332 -16.29 -0.18 9.59
N TYR A 333 -15.29 0.65 9.21
CA TYR A 333 -15.49 2.05 8.84
C TYR A 333 -16.24 2.22 7.52
N GLY A 334 -15.84 1.48 6.48
CA GLY A 334 -16.45 1.51 5.14
C GLY A 334 -17.91 1.09 5.17
N ASN A 335 -18.23 0.06 5.96
CA ASN A 335 -19.60 -0.40 6.16
C ASN A 335 -20.51 0.68 6.77
N GLU A 336 -20.05 1.37 7.81
CA GLU A 336 -20.83 2.48 8.39
C GLU A 336 -20.84 3.72 7.49
N LEU A 337 -19.78 3.96 6.70
CA LEU A 337 -19.75 5.02 5.71
C LEU A 337 -20.78 4.78 4.59
N ILE A 338 -20.90 3.56 4.07
CA ILE A 338 -21.91 3.20 3.07
C ILE A 338 -23.33 3.31 3.64
N LYS A 339 -23.56 2.95 4.90
CA LYS A 339 -24.86 3.21 5.55
C LYS A 339 -25.18 4.71 5.58
N ALA A 340 -24.19 5.54 5.95
CA ALA A 340 -24.34 6.98 5.99
C ALA A 340 -24.51 7.62 4.59
N GLU A 341 -23.90 7.03 3.56
CA GLU A 341 -24.13 7.35 2.14
C GLU A 341 -25.59 7.06 1.79
N LYS A 342 -26.06 5.81 1.98
CA LYS A 342 -27.45 5.39 1.67
C LYS A 342 -28.49 6.29 2.32
N GLU A 343 -28.30 6.65 3.60
CA GLU A 343 -29.20 7.55 4.31
C GLU A 343 -29.26 8.96 3.69
N ARG A 344 -28.13 9.48 3.19
CA ARG A 344 -28.05 10.84 2.63
C ARG A 344 -28.50 10.91 1.18
N THR A 345 -28.23 9.87 0.42
CA THR A 345 -28.57 9.78 -1.00
C THR A 345 -29.97 9.24 -1.22
N ASP A 346 -30.68 8.85 -0.16
CA ASP A 346 -31.95 8.11 -0.23
C ASP A 346 -31.81 6.88 -1.14
N ASN A 347 -30.90 5.97 -0.74
CA ASN A 347 -30.52 4.78 -1.47
C ASN A 347 -30.01 5.07 -2.89
N GLY A 348 -29.13 6.07 -3.02
CA GLY A 348 -28.47 6.40 -4.29
C GLY A 348 -29.29 7.27 -5.25
N ARG A 349 -30.51 7.67 -4.89
CA ARG A 349 -31.39 8.50 -5.74
C ARG A 349 -30.94 9.95 -5.88
N HIS A 350 -30.11 10.44 -4.95
CA HIS A 350 -29.73 11.85 -4.86
C HIS A 350 -28.24 12.04 -4.54
N GLU A 351 -27.64 13.12 -5.03
CA GLU A 351 -26.28 13.54 -4.67
C GLU A 351 -26.19 13.90 -3.17
N ALA A 352 -25.12 13.42 -2.51
CA ALA A 352 -24.77 13.76 -1.13
C ALA A 352 -23.42 14.50 -1.05
N TRP A 353 -23.07 15.00 0.14
CA TRP A 353 -21.73 15.57 0.44
C TRP A 353 -21.30 16.79 -0.41
N ARG A 354 -22.27 17.56 -0.91
CA ARG A 354 -22.01 18.78 -1.69
C ARG A 354 -21.16 19.79 -0.91
N VAL A 355 -20.19 20.39 -1.62
CA VAL A 355 -19.56 21.65 -1.23
C VAL A 355 -20.61 22.75 -1.33
N GLY A 356 -20.84 23.59 -0.31
CA GLY A 356 -21.94 24.55 -0.49
C GLY A 356 -22.09 25.74 0.44
N ALA A 357 -21.50 25.75 1.63
CA ALA A 357 -21.55 26.93 2.48
C ALA A 357 -20.23 27.72 2.36
N PRO A 358 -20.27 29.06 2.26
CA PRO A 358 -19.08 29.92 2.35
C PRO A 358 -18.26 29.75 3.65
N MET A 359 -18.75 28.94 4.60
CA MET A 359 -18.16 28.65 5.90
C MET A 359 -17.85 27.14 6.06
N ASP A 360 -17.86 26.35 4.98
CA ASP A 360 -17.41 24.96 5.05
C ASP A 360 -15.89 24.91 5.28
N PRO A 361 -15.40 24.02 6.16
CA PRO A 361 -13.97 23.86 6.39
C PRO A 361 -13.29 23.21 5.17
N ILE A 362 -12.09 23.66 4.84
CA ILE A 362 -11.22 22.98 3.86
C ILE A 362 -10.48 21.87 4.58
N LEU A 363 -11.04 20.66 4.55
CA LEU A 363 -10.55 19.49 5.30
C LEU A 363 -9.40 18.78 4.58
N ASN A 364 -9.29 18.92 3.27
CA ASN A 364 -8.14 18.45 2.51
C ASN A 364 -7.17 19.60 2.22
N ARG A 365 -5.89 19.41 2.54
CA ARG A 365 -4.87 20.45 2.45
C ARG A 365 -3.88 20.26 1.31
N THR A 366 -4.01 19.18 0.54
CA THR A 366 -3.20 18.94 -0.67
C THR A 366 -3.52 19.86 -1.84
N GLY A 367 -4.67 20.55 -1.79
CA GLY A 367 -5.17 21.39 -2.88
C GLY A 367 -5.88 20.63 -4.00
N SER A 368 -6.00 19.30 -3.90
CA SER A 368 -6.65 18.47 -4.94
C SER A 368 -8.17 18.52 -4.92
N ASP A 369 -8.77 18.88 -3.79
CA ASP A 369 -10.22 18.95 -3.53
C ASP A 369 -10.42 19.65 -2.17
N SER A 370 -11.67 19.97 -1.81
CA SER A 370 -11.99 20.55 -0.50
C SER A 370 -11.92 19.55 0.67
N GLY A 371 -12.03 18.25 0.37
CA GLY A 371 -12.18 17.19 1.36
C GLY A 371 -13.60 17.02 1.89
N THR A 372 -14.62 17.56 1.20
CA THR A 372 -16.00 17.47 1.67
C THR A 372 -16.61 16.08 1.50
N ASP A 373 -16.28 15.38 0.40
CA ASP A 373 -16.73 14.00 0.17
C ASP A 373 -15.86 12.99 0.95
N PRO A 374 -16.39 12.32 1.98
CA PRO A 374 -15.63 11.32 2.75
C PRO A 374 -15.24 10.11 1.91
N MET A 375 -15.95 9.80 0.82
CA MET A 375 -15.63 8.66 -0.03
C MET A 375 -14.26 8.85 -0.71
N THR A 376 -13.92 10.08 -1.09
CA THR A 376 -12.62 10.39 -1.72
C THR A 376 -11.44 10.01 -0.81
N GLY A 377 -11.50 10.39 0.46
CA GLY A 377 -10.43 10.10 1.41
C GLY A 377 -10.36 8.63 1.82
N PHE A 378 -11.52 7.98 1.94
CA PHE A 378 -11.61 6.54 2.22
C PHE A 378 -11.06 5.70 1.06
N MET A 379 -11.35 6.06 -0.19
CA MET A 379 -10.80 5.41 -1.38
C MET A 379 -9.27 5.49 -1.46
N LYS A 380 -8.69 6.61 -1.04
CA LYS A 380 -7.22 6.71 -0.90
C LYS A 380 -6.66 5.77 0.18
N ALA A 381 -7.44 5.43 1.22
CA ALA A 381 -7.05 4.43 2.20
C ALA A 381 -7.11 3.02 1.59
N LEU A 382 -8.19 2.70 0.87
CA LEU A 382 -8.37 1.43 0.17
C LEU A 382 -7.31 1.19 -0.90
N SER A 383 -6.87 2.23 -1.62
CA SER A 383 -5.79 2.10 -2.63
C SER A 383 -4.45 1.64 -2.05
N ASN A 384 -4.26 1.71 -0.73
CA ASN A 384 -3.08 1.20 -0.03
C ASN A 384 -3.33 -0.16 0.67
N SER A 385 -4.56 -0.68 0.61
CA SER A 385 -5.07 -1.78 1.44
C SER A 385 -5.87 -2.77 0.58
N PRO A 386 -5.20 -3.56 -0.29
CA PRO A 386 -5.82 -4.35 -1.36
C PRO A 386 -6.85 -5.38 -0.86
N ASP A 387 -6.57 -6.07 0.25
CA ASP A 387 -7.51 -7.03 0.86
C ASP A 387 -8.84 -6.33 1.22
N ALA A 388 -8.78 -5.20 1.94
CA ALA A 388 -9.95 -4.42 2.33
C ALA A 388 -10.66 -3.78 1.13
N ALA A 389 -9.91 -3.36 0.09
CA ALA A 389 -10.47 -2.82 -1.14
C ALA A 389 -11.27 -3.89 -1.90
N THR A 390 -10.72 -5.10 -2.01
CA THR A 390 -11.39 -6.25 -2.66
C THR A 390 -12.70 -6.58 -1.95
N GLU A 391 -12.68 -6.67 -0.61
CA GLU A 391 -13.87 -6.92 0.20
C GLU A 391 -14.91 -5.80 0.03
N PHE A 392 -14.48 -4.54 0.20
CA PHE A 392 -15.36 -3.38 0.10
C PHE A 392 -16.09 -3.29 -1.24
N PHE A 393 -15.41 -3.45 -2.38
CA PHE A 393 -16.08 -3.37 -3.69
C PHE A 393 -16.97 -4.58 -3.99
N SER A 394 -16.69 -5.72 -3.36
CA SER A 394 -17.50 -6.94 -3.49
C SER A 394 -18.74 -6.94 -2.59
N ASP A 395 -18.78 -6.09 -1.57
CA ASP A 395 -19.89 -5.98 -0.64
C ASP A 395 -21.15 -5.38 -1.28
N THR A 396 -22.30 -5.76 -0.74
CA THR A 396 -23.62 -5.29 -1.21
C THR A 396 -23.89 -3.86 -0.79
N PHE A 397 -24.20 -2.99 -1.76
CA PHE A 397 -24.75 -1.66 -1.53
C PHE A 397 -26.27 -1.72 -1.33
N LEU A 398 -27.02 -2.31 -2.26
CA LEU A 398 -28.48 -2.44 -2.21
C LEU A 398 -28.95 -3.84 -2.59
N THR A 399 -29.84 -4.39 -1.78
CA THR A 399 -30.55 -5.65 -2.06
C THR A 399 -31.84 -5.41 -2.83
N LYS A 400 -32.34 -6.45 -3.52
CA LYS A 400 -33.60 -6.37 -4.30
C LYS A 400 -34.84 -6.07 -3.46
N GLU A 401 -34.77 -6.31 -2.15
CA GLU A 401 -35.85 -6.06 -1.20
C GLU A 401 -35.89 -4.61 -0.68
N GLU A 402 -34.81 -3.85 -0.86
CA GLU A 402 -34.74 -2.46 -0.43
C GLU A 402 -35.49 -1.51 -1.38
N ASP A 403 -35.93 -0.36 -0.87
CA ASP A 403 -36.63 0.65 -1.67
C ASP A 403 -35.63 1.47 -2.49
N HIS A 404 -35.52 1.18 -3.80
CA HIS A 404 -34.68 1.90 -4.76
C HIS A 404 -35.30 1.87 -6.17
N GLU A 405 -34.73 2.61 -7.13
CA GLU A 405 -35.26 2.69 -8.50
C GLU A 405 -34.44 1.97 -9.57
N PHE A 406 -33.23 1.50 -9.21
CA PHE A 406 -32.34 0.75 -10.10
C PHE A 406 -32.96 -0.57 -10.55
N LYS A 407 -33.00 -0.78 -11.87
CA LYS A 407 -33.60 -1.96 -12.50
C LYS A 407 -32.76 -2.43 -13.66
N GLU A 408 -32.78 -3.75 -13.87
CA GLU A 408 -32.09 -4.42 -14.95
C GLU A 408 -32.97 -5.54 -15.54
N ASP A 409 -32.71 -5.93 -16.78
CA ASP A 409 -33.32 -7.10 -17.41
C ASP A 409 -32.54 -8.36 -17.00
N THR A 410 -32.95 -8.99 -15.90
CA THR A 410 -32.20 -10.09 -15.28
C THR A 410 -32.20 -11.41 -16.06
N ASP A 411 -33.09 -11.58 -17.05
CA ASP A 411 -33.27 -12.84 -17.79
C ASP A 411 -33.37 -12.68 -19.32
N GLY A 412 -33.15 -11.47 -19.83
CA GLY A 412 -33.15 -11.16 -21.27
C GLY A 412 -34.55 -11.20 -21.89
N ASP A 413 -35.61 -11.21 -21.07
CA ASP A 413 -37.00 -11.25 -21.51
C ASP A 413 -37.61 -9.86 -21.76
N LYS A 414 -36.79 -8.81 -21.62
CA LYS A 414 -37.13 -7.38 -21.70
C LYS A 414 -37.99 -6.87 -20.55
N LYS A 415 -38.10 -7.60 -19.44
CA LYS A 415 -38.75 -7.11 -18.22
C LYS A 415 -37.71 -6.67 -17.20
N MET A 416 -37.90 -5.44 -16.77
CA MET A 416 -37.06 -4.82 -15.76
C MET A 416 -37.41 -5.35 -14.36
N GLY A 417 -36.49 -6.12 -13.76
CA GLY A 417 -36.49 -6.53 -12.36
C GLY A 417 -35.70 -5.54 -11.49
N MET A 418 -35.87 -5.60 -10.17
CA MET A 418 -35.02 -4.82 -9.26
C MET A 418 -33.58 -5.35 -9.31
N ARG A 419 -32.63 -4.45 -9.54
CA ARG A 419 -31.20 -4.75 -9.60
C ARG A 419 -30.63 -4.82 -8.18
N GLU A 420 -29.84 -5.85 -7.89
CA GLU A 420 -28.97 -5.84 -6.71
C GLU A 420 -27.71 -5.06 -7.08
N LEU A 421 -27.26 -4.16 -6.22
CA LEU A 421 -26.04 -3.37 -6.45
C LEU A 421 -24.99 -3.76 -5.41
N SER A 422 -23.80 -4.09 -5.89
CA SER A 422 -22.58 -4.05 -5.08
C SER A 422 -22.12 -2.60 -4.87
N ASN A 423 -21.17 -2.42 -3.96
CA ASN A 423 -20.48 -1.14 -3.82
C ASN A 423 -19.75 -0.75 -5.10
N PHE A 424 -19.21 -1.70 -5.87
CA PHE A 424 -18.68 -1.45 -7.21
C PHE A 424 -19.76 -0.84 -8.13
N ASP A 425 -20.90 -1.52 -8.28
CA ASP A 425 -21.97 -1.06 -9.18
C ASP A 425 -22.43 0.35 -8.81
N TYR A 426 -22.67 0.60 -7.52
CA TYR A 426 -23.07 1.92 -7.06
C TYR A 426 -22.00 2.97 -7.33
N LEU A 427 -20.75 2.76 -6.91
CA LEU A 427 -19.74 3.81 -6.92
C LEU A 427 -19.19 4.11 -8.33
N PHE A 428 -19.04 3.07 -9.14
CA PHE A 428 -18.49 3.17 -10.50
C PHE A 428 -19.56 3.62 -11.50
N GLU A 429 -20.77 3.07 -11.41
CA GLU A 429 -21.80 3.24 -12.43
C GLU A 429 -22.86 4.29 -12.05
N GLU A 430 -23.40 4.19 -10.84
CA GLU A 430 -24.65 4.89 -10.48
C GLU A 430 -24.43 6.20 -9.70
N ARG A 431 -23.32 6.31 -8.96
CA ARG A 431 -23.12 7.39 -8.00
C ARG A 431 -22.96 8.73 -8.70
N ASP A 432 -23.81 9.68 -8.31
CA ASP A 432 -23.64 11.09 -8.61
C ASP A 432 -22.51 11.66 -7.75
N TRP A 433 -21.28 11.64 -8.29
CA TRP A 433 -20.10 12.15 -7.60
C TRP A 433 -20.21 13.67 -7.41
N PRO A 434 -20.15 14.18 -6.16
CA PRO A 434 -20.41 15.57 -5.91
C PRO A 434 -19.36 16.47 -6.54
N LYS A 435 -19.81 17.63 -7.06
CA LYS A 435 -18.89 18.61 -7.63
C LYS A 435 -18.02 19.24 -6.53
N ASP A 436 -16.71 19.19 -6.74
CA ASP A 436 -15.70 19.80 -5.88
C ASP A 436 -14.66 20.55 -6.73
N TYR A 437 -13.82 21.36 -6.09
CA TYR A 437 -12.85 22.23 -6.74
C TYR A 437 -11.46 22.10 -6.12
N THR A 438 -10.45 22.27 -6.95
CA THR A 438 -9.06 22.40 -6.51
C THR A 438 -8.84 23.75 -5.80
N ASP A 439 -7.68 23.92 -5.16
CA ASP A 439 -7.26 25.21 -4.58
C ASP A 439 -7.10 26.34 -5.62
N LYS A 440 -7.06 25.99 -6.91
CA LYS A 440 -7.06 26.91 -8.06
C LYS A 440 -8.46 27.25 -8.57
N GLY A 441 -9.50 26.62 -8.03
CA GLY A 441 -10.88 26.79 -8.48
C GLY A 441 -11.22 26.03 -9.76
N GLU A 442 -10.41 25.04 -10.14
CA GLU A 442 -10.67 24.13 -11.25
C GLU A 442 -11.54 22.96 -10.76
N ASP A 443 -12.34 22.36 -11.64
CA ASP A 443 -13.14 21.17 -11.29
C ASP A 443 -12.21 20.05 -10.81
N SER A 444 -12.50 19.48 -9.64
CA SER A 444 -11.69 18.41 -9.06
C SER A 444 -12.04 17.05 -9.65
N ILE A 445 -11.00 16.29 -10.00
CA ILE A 445 -11.12 14.88 -10.43
C ILE A 445 -10.93 13.89 -9.27
N SER A 446 -10.66 14.38 -8.06
CA SER A 446 -10.08 13.57 -6.98
C SER A 446 -10.94 12.40 -6.53
N GLY A 447 -12.27 12.54 -6.55
CA GLY A 447 -13.19 11.48 -6.13
C GLY A 447 -13.09 10.23 -7.00
N ARG A 448 -13.42 10.36 -8.29
CA ARG A 448 -13.33 9.26 -9.27
C ARG A 448 -11.90 8.76 -9.44
N ASN A 449 -10.90 9.64 -9.42
CA ASN A 449 -9.50 9.21 -9.48
C ASN A 449 -9.08 8.40 -8.24
N ALA A 450 -9.54 8.76 -7.03
CA ALA A 450 -9.30 7.95 -5.83
C ALA A 450 -9.98 6.58 -5.94
N MET A 451 -11.20 6.53 -6.49
CA MET A 451 -11.89 5.27 -6.76
C MET A 451 -11.12 4.39 -7.75
N ALA A 452 -10.60 4.95 -8.85
CA ALA A 452 -9.79 4.20 -9.82
C ALA A 452 -8.56 3.55 -9.18
N LEU A 453 -7.85 4.28 -8.31
CA LEU A 453 -6.73 3.74 -7.54
C LEU A 453 -7.19 2.65 -6.54
N ALA A 454 -8.35 2.81 -5.91
CA ALA A 454 -8.89 1.79 -5.03
C ALA A 454 -9.28 0.52 -5.80
N LEU A 455 -9.84 0.66 -7.00
CA LEU A 455 -10.15 -0.45 -7.90
C LEU A 455 -8.89 -1.15 -8.38
N GLU A 456 -7.82 -0.41 -8.69
CA GLU A 456 -6.51 -0.99 -9.01
C GLU A 456 -6.07 -1.91 -7.87
N ALA A 457 -6.08 -1.42 -6.63
CA ALA A 457 -5.68 -2.24 -5.49
C ALA A 457 -6.62 -3.43 -5.24
N ALA A 458 -7.92 -3.24 -5.43
CA ALA A 458 -8.93 -4.28 -5.26
C ALA A 458 -8.84 -5.40 -6.30
N ILE A 459 -8.47 -5.08 -7.55
CA ILE A 459 -8.49 -6.03 -8.66
C ILE A 459 -7.14 -6.71 -8.85
N THR A 460 -6.02 -6.01 -8.62
CA THR A 460 -4.67 -6.59 -8.76
C THR A 460 -4.17 -7.26 -7.47
N GLY A 461 -4.74 -6.89 -6.31
CA GLY A 461 -4.37 -7.48 -5.03
C GLY A 461 -3.08 -6.94 -4.41
N HIS A 462 -2.60 -5.79 -4.88
CA HIS A 462 -1.50 -5.04 -4.28
C HIS A 462 -1.80 -3.54 -4.26
N PRO A 463 -1.12 -2.72 -3.43
CA PRO A 463 -1.31 -1.27 -3.44
C PRO A 463 -1.21 -0.67 -4.85
N ALA A 464 -2.04 0.34 -5.12
CA ALA A 464 -2.06 1.02 -6.41
C ALA A 464 -0.74 1.74 -6.70
N GLY A 465 -0.30 1.68 -7.95
CA GLY A 465 0.98 2.19 -8.42
C GLY A 465 2.19 1.35 -8.01
N GLU A 466 2.00 0.24 -7.27
CA GLU A 466 3.07 -0.73 -7.02
C GLU A 466 3.30 -1.59 -8.28
N ILE A 467 4.57 -1.77 -8.65
CA ILE A 467 4.93 -2.60 -9.80
C ILE A 467 4.89 -4.07 -9.37
N PRO A 468 4.22 -4.96 -10.13
CA PRO A 468 4.17 -6.37 -9.78
C PRO A 468 5.55 -6.99 -9.57
N SER A 469 5.75 -7.62 -8.40
CA SER A 469 7.00 -8.30 -8.05
C SER A 469 6.81 -9.82 -8.02
N ALA A 470 7.92 -10.57 -8.15
CA ALA A 470 7.90 -12.04 -8.21
C ALA A 470 7.34 -12.74 -6.95
N GLY A 471 6.96 -12.00 -5.91
CA GLY A 471 6.37 -12.49 -4.67
C GLY A 471 4.88 -12.17 -4.47
N LEU A 472 4.21 -11.56 -5.46
CA LEU A 472 2.77 -11.32 -5.38
C LEU A 472 1.97 -12.62 -5.45
N SER A 473 0.87 -12.65 -4.69
CA SER A 473 -0.09 -13.76 -4.76
C SER A 473 -0.84 -13.72 -6.08
N ALA A 474 -1.25 -14.89 -6.56
CA ALA A 474 -2.10 -14.98 -7.74
C ALA A 474 -3.49 -14.41 -7.45
N HIS A 475 -4.18 -13.92 -8.49
CA HIS A 475 -5.51 -13.33 -8.36
C HIS A 475 -6.51 -14.31 -7.73
N SER A 476 -7.28 -13.81 -6.77
CA SER A 476 -8.40 -14.49 -6.12
C SER A 476 -9.66 -14.46 -6.99
N GLU A 477 -10.67 -15.24 -6.63
CA GLU A 477 -11.95 -15.26 -7.36
C GLU A 477 -12.68 -13.90 -7.28
N SER A 478 -12.65 -13.24 -6.12
CA SER A 478 -13.26 -11.91 -5.96
C SER A 478 -12.57 -10.85 -6.82
N GLN A 479 -11.22 -10.90 -6.90
CA GLN A 479 -10.44 -10.04 -7.80
C GLN A 479 -10.81 -10.27 -9.27
N ALA A 480 -10.88 -11.53 -9.70
CA ALA A 480 -11.27 -11.89 -11.06
C ALA A 480 -12.71 -11.43 -11.39
N LYS A 481 -13.66 -11.58 -10.46
CA LYS A 481 -15.05 -11.09 -10.63
C LYS A 481 -15.13 -9.57 -10.72
N LEU A 482 -14.30 -8.84 -9.97
CA LEU A 482 -14.21 -7.39 -10.11
C LEU A 482 -13.61 -6.98 -11.47
N MET A 483 -12.63 -7.73 -11.99
CA MET A 483 -12.14 -7.54 -13.36
C MET A 483 -13.23 -7.79 -14.42
N GLU A 484 -14.03 -8.84 -14.26
CA GLU A 484 -15.19 -9.13 -15.10
C GLU A 484 -16.20 -7.96 -15.07
N SER A 485 -16.55 -7.50 -13.86
CA SER A 485 -17.52 -6.42 -13.65
C SER A 485 -17.03 -5.09 -14.24
N LEU A 486 -15.76 -4.74 -14.03
CA LEU A 486 -15.14 -3.55 -14.60
C LEU A 486 -15.15 -3.56 -16.13
N THR A 487 -14.77 -4.70 -16.72
CA THR A 487 -14.72 -4.86 -18.18
C THR A 487 -16.11 -4.80 -18.79
N ALA A 488 -17.09 -5.48 -18.19
CA ALA A 488 -18.48 -5.45 -18.63
C ALA A 488 -19.08 -4.05 -18.51
N SER A 489 -18.81 -3.33 -17.42
CA SER A 489 -19.31 -1.98 -17.19
C SER A 489 -18.78 -0.97 -18.22
N ILE A 490 -17.48 -0.99 -18.51
CA ILE A 490 -16.88 -0.11 -19.54
C ILE A 490 -17.33 -0.54 -20.94
N SER A 491 -17.56 -1.84 -21.17
CA SER A 491 -18.12 -2.32 -22.44
C SER A 491 -19.55 -1.85 -22.67
N GLU A 492 -20.39 -1.86 -21.65
CA GLU A 492 -21.77 -1.37 -21.76
C GLU A 492 -21.82 0.13 -22.05
N ASP A 493 -20.99 0.92 -21.36
CA ASP A 493 -20.88 2.38 -21.53
C ASP A 493 -19.41 2.82 -21.51
N PRO A 494 -18.77 2.97 -22.69
CA PRO A 494 -17.39 3.45 -22.80
C PRO A 494 -17.17 4.82 -22.16
N GLY A 495 -18.22 5.67 -22.09
CA GLY A 495 -18.20 6.99 -21.46
C GLY A 495 -17.80 6.95 -19.99
N ARG A 496 -18.06 5.83 -19.29
CA ARG A 496 -17.59 5.60 -17.91
C ARG A 496 -16.07 5.75 -17.78
N LEU A 497 -15.31 5.44 -18.83
CA LEU A 497 -13.87 5.66 -18.88
C LEU A 497 -13.46 6.84 -19.77
N THR A 498 -13.99 6.96 -21.00
CA THR A 498 -13.51 7.96 -21.97
C THR A 498 -13.79 9.39 -21.53
N ASP A 499 -14.93 9.65 -20.86
CA ASP A 499 -15.24 10.98 -20.30
C ASP A 499 -14.44 11.29 -19.02
N HIS A 500 -13.74 10.28 -18.50
CA HIS A 500 -13.01 10.29 -17.24
C HIS A 500 -11.58 9.77 -17.43
N GLY A 501 -10.93 10.17 -18.53
CA GLY A 501 -9.66 9.61 -19.00
C GLY A 501 -8.50 9.59 -17.98
N TYR A 502 -8.56 10.43 -16.93
CA TYR A 502 -7.63 10.40 -15.80
C TYR A 502 -7.67 9.12 -14.95
N MET A 503 -8.64 8.21 -15.16
CA MET A 503 -8.68 6.88 -14.54
C MET A 503 -7.95 5.81 -15.37
N SER A 504 -7.56 6.14 -16.61
CA SER A 504 -7.02 5.17 -17.56
C SER A 504 -5.65 4.64 -17.18
N ASP A 505 -4.89 5.35 -16.33
CA ASP A 505 -3.63 4.87 -15.79
C ASP A 505 -3.84 3.63 -14.90
N SER A 506 -4.77 3.71 -13.94
CA SER A 506 -5.15 2.60 -13.05
C SER A 506 -5.86 1.47 -13.80
N ILE A 507 -6.81 1.78 -14.67
CA ILE A 507 -7.53 0.74 -15.44
C ILE A 507 -6.61 0.07 -16.46
N GLY A 508 -5.68 0.83 -17.06
CA GLY A 508 -4.63 0.28 -17.91
C GLY A 508 -3.67 -0.62 -17.15
N GLN A 509 -3.33 -0.27 -15.91
CA GLN A 509 -2.53 -1.13 -15.03
C GLN A 509 -3.26 -2.44 -14.72
N ILE A 510 -4.55 -2.38 -14.32
CA ILE A 510 -5.41 -3.55 -14.12
C ILE A 510 -5.39 -4.46 -15.37
N ALA A 511 -5.70 -3.90 -16.54
CA ALA A 511 -5.71 -4.66 -17.78
C ALA A 511 -4.35 -5.29 -18.11
N SER A 512 -3.24 -4.61 -17.79
CA SER A 512 -1.88 -5.14 -17.99
C SER A 512 -1.54 -6.36 -17.12
N GLU A 513 -2.25 -6.58 -16.02
CA GLU A 513 -2.05 -7.74 -15.13
C GLU A 513 -2.97 -8.92 -15.48
N TYR A 514 -4.07 -8.65 -16.18
CA TYR A 514 -5.01 -9.64 -16.71
C TYR A 514 -4.77 -9.98 -18.19
N LEU A 515 -3.58 -9.69 -18.73
CA LEU A 515 -3.23 -10.03 -20.12
C LEU A 515 -3.43 -11.51 -20.48
N PRO A 516 -3.15 -12.50 -19.60
CA PRO A 516 -3.52 -13.87 -19.89
C PRO A 516 -5.02 -14.06 -20.17
N ASP A 517 -5.89 -13.49 -19.33
CA ASP A 517 -7.35 -13.55 -19.48
C ASP A 517 -7.81 -12.82 -20.74
N ILE A 518 -7.28 -11.63 -20.99
CA ILE A 518 -7.52 -10.83 -22.20
C ILE A 518 -7.14 -11.62 -23.46
N ASN A 519 -5.93 -12.20 -23.52
CA ASN A 519 -5.49 -12.97 -24.69
C ASN A 519 -6.29 -14.27 -24.85
N ARG A 520 -6.81 -14.87 -23.77
CA ARG A 520 -7.74 -16.02 -23.85
C ARG A 520 -9.07 -15.59 -24.44
N ALA A 521 -9.63 -14.47 -23.97
CA ALA A 521 -10.92 -13.95 -24.43
C ALA A 521 -10.93 -13.71 -25.94
N THR A 522 -9.84 -13.15 -26.50
CA THR A 522 -9.78 -12.87 -27.94
C THR A 522 -9.55 -14.11 -28.83
N THR A 523 -9.43 -15.32 -28.26
CA THR A 523 -9.35 -16.55 -29.07
C THR A 523 -10.72 -17.06 -29.54
N ASP A 524 -11.82 -16.57 -28.96
CA ASP A 524 -13.19 -17.09 -29.14
C ASP A 524 -13.28 -18.62 -28.96
N ALA A 525 -12.37 -19.20 -28.17
CA ALA A 525 -12.35 -20.62 -27.91
C ALA A 525 -13.52 -21.03 -27.01
N SER A 526 -14.15 -22.15 -27.33
CA SER A 526 -15.19 -22.74 -26.49
C SER A 526 -14.63 -23.17 -25.13
N GLU A 527 -15.49 -23.20 -24.11
CA GLU A 527 -15.10 -23.58 -22.74
C GLU A 527 -14.48 -24.99 -22.63
N ASP A 528 -14.78 -25.90 -23.57
CA ASP A 528 -14.20 -27.24 -23.64
C ASP A 528 -12.81 -27.28 -24.30
N ASN A 529 -12.29 -26.14 -24.78
CA ASN A 529 -10.97 -26.03 -25.36
C ASN A 529 -9.87 -26.22 -24.30
N THR A 530 -9.02 -27.21 -24.51
CA THR A 530 -7.90 -27.54 -23.60
C THR A 530 -6.55 -27.03 -24.07
N SER A 531 -6.46 -26.42 -25.26
CA SER A 531 -5.20 -25.89 -25.83
C SER A 531 -4.97 -24.43 -25.44
N VAL A 532 -6.00 -23.58 -25.45
CA VAL A 532 -5.92 -22.16 -25.10
C VAL A 532 -5.42 -21.94 -23.66
N PRO A 533 -5.92 -22.66 -22.64
CA PRO A 533 -5.37 -22.55 -21.29
C PRO A 533 -3.89 -22.92 -21.17
N LYS A 534 -3.38 -23.77 -22.07
CA LYS A 534 -1.94 -24.10 -22.12
C LYS A 534 -1.14 -23.03 -22.85
N LEU A 535 -1.71 -22.41 -23.88
CA LEU A 535 -1.06 -21.32 -24.60
C LEU A 535 -0.90 -20.09 -23.70
N PHE A 536 -1.96 -19.72 -22.98
CA PHE A 536 -1.99 -18.57 -22.07
C PHE A 536 -2.21 -19.07 -20.64
N PRO A 537 -1.19 -19.62 -19.96
CA PRO A 537 -1.35 -20.13 -18.60
C PRO A 537 -1.76 -19.00 -17.63
N ILE A 538 -2.57 -19.36 -16.64
CA ILE A 538 -3.03 -18.47 -15.56
C ILE A 538 -2.66 -19.10 -14.22
N ALA A 539 -2.10 -18.28 -13.33
CA ALA A 539 -1.97 -18.61 -11.93
C ALA A 539 -3.17 -18.02 -11.17
N GLY A 540 -3.75 -18.77 -10.25
CA GLY A 540 -4.92 -18.31 -9.47
C GLY A 540 -6.24 -18.51 -10.21
N SER A 541 -7.16 -17.57 -10.03
CA SER A 541 -8.49 -17.59 -10.63
C SER A 541 -8.49 -16.78 -11.93
N ALA A 542 -9.09 -17.35 -12.98
CA ALA A 542 -9.25 -16.64 -14.26
C ALA A 542 -10.49 -15.75 -14.21
N ALA A 543 -10.41 -14.59 -14.86
CA ALA A 543 -11.56 -13.75 -15.19
C ALA A 543 -12.18 -14.25 -16.50
N ASN A 544 -13.48 -14.50 -16.51
CA ASN A 544 -14.21 -14.93 -17.69
C ASN A 544 -14.66 -13.71 -18.50
N LEU A 545 -13.79 -13.26 -19.41
CA LEU A 545 -14.03 -12.06 -20.22
C LEU A 545 -14.58 -12.44 -21.61
N GLY A 546 -15.57 -11.67 -22.09
CA GLY A 546 -16.04 -11.75 -23.47
C GLY A 546 -15.13 -10.99 -24.43
N HIS A 547 -14.95 -11.51 -25.65
CA HIS A 547 -14.12 -10.85 -26.66
C HIS A 547 -14.61 -9.42 -26.94
N THR A 548 -15.90 -9.22 -27.18
CA THR A 548 -16.48 -7.89 -27.44
C THR A 548 -16.20 -6.92 -26.29
N ASP A 549 -16.32 -7.37 -25.03
CA ASP A 549 -16.09 -6.50 -23.87
C ASP A 549 -14.61 -6.11 -23.73
N VAL A 550 -13.71 -7.05 -24.00
CA VAL A 550 -12.27 -6.81 -24.07
C VAL A 550 -11.93 -5.83 -25.19
N THR A 551 -12.51 -6.00 -26.38
CA THR A 551 -12.29 -5.06 -27.49
C THR A 551 -12.72 -3.65 -27.09
N ARG A 552 -13.90 -3.50 -26.49
CA ARG A 552 -14.43 -2.21 -26.03
C ARG A 552 -13.57 -1.56 -24.95
N LEU A 553 -13.11 -2.34 -23.98
CA LEU A 553 -12.17 -1.89 -22.96
C LEU A 553 -10.85 -1.41 -23.57
N LEU A 554 -10.26 -2.21 -24.47
CA LEU A 554 -8.97 -1.89 -25.10
C LEU A 554 -9.05 -0.67 -26.01
N VAL A 555 -10.15 -0.48 -26.76
CA VAL A 555 -10.36 0.75 -27.54
C VAL A 555 -10.44 1.96 -26.59
N SER A 556 -11.21 1.86 -25.51
CA SER A 556 -11.37 2.95 -24.52
C SER A 556 -10.03 3.32 -23.86
N LEU A 557 -9.24 2.33 -23.45
CA LEU A 557 -7.88 2.53 -22.92
C LEU A 557 -6.93 3.10 -23.97
N GLY A 558 -7.08 2.68 -25.22
CA GLY A 558 -6.27 3.16 -26.34
C GLY A 558 -6.47 4.65 -26.64
N GLN A 559 -7.60 5.25 -26.25
CA GLN A 559 -7.86 6.68 -26.41
C GLN A 559 -7.08 7.56 -25.44
N ASN A 560 -6.47 6.99 -24.39
CA ASN A 560 -5.67 7.73 -23.42
C ASN A 560 -4.18 7.30 -23.47
N PRO A 561 -3.22 8.23 -23.52
CA PRO A 561 -1.79 7.90 -23.58
C PRO A 561 -1.29 6.99 -22.43
N GLU A 562 -1.71 7.25 -21.19
CA GLU A 562 -1.29 6.45 -20.03
C GLU A 562 -1.88 5.04 -20.08
N GLY A 563 -3.18 4.91 -20.37
CA GLY A 563 -3.88 3.64 -20.56
C GLY A 563 -3.28 2.79 -21.69
N TYR A 564 -3.09 3.41 -22.86
CA TYR A 564 -2.40 2.82 -24.00
C TYR A 564 -1.01 2.30 -23.60
N SER A 565 -0.22 3.13 -22.92
CA SER A 565 1.16 2.78 -22.56
C SER A 565 1.24 1.61 -21.58
N ALA A 566 0.32 1.53 -20.62
CA ALA A 566 0.28 0.46 -19.63
C ALA A 566 0.03 -0.90 -20.30
N VAL A 567 -0.99 -0.97 -21.14
CA VAL A 567 -1.36 -2.23 -21.82
C VAL A 567 -0.36 -2.60 -22.92
N GLU A 568 0.09 -1.66 -23.76
CA GLU A 568 1.02 -1.97 -24.85
C GLU A 568 2.37 -2.46 -24.31
N VAL A 569 2.95 -1.78 -23.32
CA VAL A 569 4.21 -2.22 -22.68
C VAL A 569 4.03 -3.59 -22.01
N GLY A 570 2.93 -3.78 -21.27
CA GLY A 570 2.58 -5.04 -20.64
C GLY A 570 2.46 -6.19 -21.66
N GLN A 571 1.70 -5.98 -22.74
CA GLN A 571 1.45 -6.97 -23.77
C GLN A 571 2.73 -7.39 -24.50
N LYS A 572 3.64 -6.46 -24.81
CA LYS A 572 4.92 -6.87 -25.46
C LYS A 572 5.83 -7.62 -24.52
N SER A 573 5.84 -7.26 -23.24
CA SER A 573 6.56 -8.02 -22.21
C SER A 573 5.97 -9.43 -22.08
N TYR A 574 4.64 -9.55 -22.02
CA TYR A 574 3.90 -10.82 -21.92
C TYR A 574 4.14 -11.72 -23.14
N MET A 575 4.00 -11.17 -24.36
CA MET A 575 4.29 -11.87 -25.62
C MET A 575 5.72 -12.41 -25.63
N ALA A 576 6.71 -11.61 -25.19
CA ALA A 576 8.10 -12.04 -25.10
C ALA A 576 8.29 -13.19 -24.13
N SER A 577 7.63 -13.13 -22.97
CA SER A 577 7.62 -14.21 -21.98
C SER A 577 6.93 -15.48 -22.51
N LEU A 578 5.86 -15.37 -23.30
CA LEU A 578 5.20 -16.53 -23.92
C LEU A 578 6.11 -17.21 -24.94
N MET A 579 6.81 -16.42 -25.75
CA MET A 579 7.78 -16.93 -26.71
C MET A 579 8.92 -17.66 -26.00
N ASP A 580 9.47 -17.08 -24.93
CA ASP A 580 10.51 -17.74 -24.14
C ASP A 580 10.03 -19.05 -23.52
N TYR A 581 8.83 -19.04 -22.92
CA TYR A 581 8.22 -20.20 -22.27
C TYR A 581 7.94 -21.35 -23.24
N HIS A 582 7.23 -21.08 -24.34
CA HIS A 582 6.81 -22.12 -25.27
C HIS A 582 7.91 -22.59 -26.22
N LEU A 583 8.95 -21.78 -26.44
CA LEU A 583 10.11 -22.19 -27.22
C LEU A 583 11.17 -22.93 -26.38
N ASN A 584 11.00 -22.99 -25.06
CA ASN A 584 11.87 -23.76 -24.19
C ASN A 584 11.72 -25.27 -24.45
N PRO A 585 12.77 -25.97 -24.94
CA PRO A 585 12.69 -27.40 -25.25
C PRO A 585 12.48 -28.27 -24.01
N ASN A 586 12.73 -27.74 -22.81
CA ASN A 586 12.58 -28.44 -21.54
C ASN A 586 11.19 -28.25 -20.90
N LEU A 587 10.27 -27.55 -21.55
CA LEU A 587 8.90 -27.44 -21.07
C LEU A 587 8.27 -28.84 -20.93
N ALA A 588 7.50 -29.07 -19.88
CA ALA A 588 6.86 -30.37 -19.64
C ALA A 588 5.77 -30.66 -20.69
N ASP A 589 5.62 -31.91 -21.10
CA ASP A 589 4.73 -32.29 -22.22
C ASP A 589 3.25 -31.99 -21.96
N ASP A 590 2.82 -32.03 -20.70
CA ASP A 590 1.46 -31.70 -20.27
C ASP A 590 1.17 -30.19 -20.29
N GLN A 591 2.21 -29.36 -20.15
CA GLN A 591 2.15 -27.90 -20.20
C GLN A 591 2.31 -27.34 -21.63
N LYS A 592 2.82 -28.14 -22.57
CA LYS A 592 3.02 -27.70 -23.95
C LYS A 592 1.69 -27.37 -24.64
N TYR A 593 1.67 -26.25 -25.36
CA TYR A 593 0.67 -26.01 -26.37
C TYR A 593 0.70 -27.16 -27.41
N PRO A 594 -0.42 -27.85 -27.68
CA PRO A 594 -0.43 -29.11 -28.44
C PRO A 594 -0.36 -28.91 -29.97
N HIS A 595 0.37 -27.89 -30.43
CA HIS A 595 0.53 -27.54 -31.83
C HIS A 595 2.01 -27.38 -32.21
N SER A 596 2.26 -27.17 -33.50
CA SER A 596 3.63 -27.01 -33.99
C SER A 596 4.25 -25.69 -33.51
N THR A 597 5.58 -25.61 -33.47
CA THR A 597 6.28 -24.35 -33.15
C THR A 597 5.87 -23.20 -34.09
N GLU A 598 5.54 -23.51 -35.34
CA GLU A 598 5.01 -22.53 -36.29
C GLU A 598 3.69 -21.95 -35.81
N ASP A 599 2.73 -22.81 -35.48
CA ASP A 599 1.41 -22.40 -35.00
C ASP A 599 1.51 -21.66 -33.67
N THR A 600 2.39 -22.09 -32.76
CA THR A 600 2.65 -21.41 -31.49
C THR A 600 3.12 -19.97 -31.70
N VAL A 601 4.16 -19.78 -32.54
CA VAL A 601 4.72 -18.44 -32.80
C VAL A 601 3.70 -17.56 -33.53
N LYS A 602 2.96 -18.12 -34.49
CA LYS A 602 1.88 -17.40 -35.18
C LYS A 602 0.79 -16.97 -34.21
N GLU A 603 0.31 -17.87 -33.36
CA GLU A 603 -0.82 -17.59 -32.47
C GLU A 603 -0.46 -16.57 -31.37
N ILE A 604 0.72 -16.69 -30.75
CA ILE A 604 1.22 -15.70 -29.78
C ILE A 604 1.35 -14.31 -30.44
N SER A 605 1.87 -14.27 -31.67
CA SER A 605 2.01 -13.02 -32.43
C SER A 605 0.67 -12.46 -32.88
N ARG A 606 -0.31 -13.32 -33.18
CA ARG A 606 -1.67 -12.97 -33.58
C ARG A 606 -2.42 -12.32 -32.44
N ARG A 607 -2.47 -12.93 -31.25
CA ARG A 607 -3.15 -12.30 -30.09
C ARG A 607 -2.47 -11.02 -29.64
N SER A 608 -1.14 -10.97 -29.67
CA SER A 608 -0.40 -9.72 -29.39
C SER A 608 -0.64 -8.62 -30.43
N GLY A 609 -0.76 -9.00 -31.70
CA GLY A 609 -1.12 -8.09 -32.79
C GLY A 609 -2.56 -7.58 -32.68
N GLU A 610 -3.49 -8.40 -32.22
CA GLU A 610 -4.88 -8.01 -32.02
C GLU A 610 -5.05 -7.03 -30.85
N VAL A 611 -4.40 -7.28 -29.71
CA VAL A 611 -4.38 -6.30 -28.59
C VAL A 611 -3.74 -4.99 -29.05
N GLY A 612 -2.57 -5.05 -29.72
CA GLY A 612 -1.89 -3.86 -30.24
C GLY A 612 -2.67 -3.12 -31.33
N GLY A 613 -3.39 -3.85 -32.18
CA GLY A 613 -4.27 -3.28 -33.19
C GLY A 613 -5.48 -2.59 -32.57
N THR A 614 -6.11 -3.20 -31.57
CA THR A 614 -7.26 -2.61 -30.87
C THR A 614 -6.88 -1.32 -30.14
N LEU A 615 -5.72 -1.32 -29.45
CA LEU A 615 -5.15 -0.10 -28.85
C LEU A 615 -4.84 0.98 -29.91
N ALA A 616 -4.38 0.58 -31.11
CA ALA A 616 -4.11 1.52 -32.20
C ALA A 616 -5.39 2.17 -32.75
N ILE A 617 -6.52 1.46 -32.74
CA ILE A 617 -7.84 2.04 -33.08
C ILE A 617 -8.22 3.09 -32.04
N GLY A 618 -8.06 2.79 -30.74
CA GLY A 618 -8.29 3.78 -29.68
C GLY A 618 -7.41 5.03 -29.83
N ARG A 619 -6.11 4.85 -30.09
CA ARG A 619 -5.18 5.97 -30.32
C ARG A 619 -5.61 6.80 -31.54
N GLN A 620 -6.09 6.14 -32.59
CA GLN A 620 -6.61 6.81 -33.79
C GLN A 620 -7.84 7.67 -33.46
N GLU A 621 -8.80 7.15 -32.69
CA GLU A 621 -9.96 7.93 -32.22
C GLU A 621 -9.52 9.18 -31.46
N ALA A 622 -8.56 9.05 -30.54
CA ALA A 622 -8.06 10.19 -29.77
C ALA A 622 -7.35 11.25 -30.62
N VAL A 623 -6.50 10.82 -31.57
CA VAL A 623 -5.69 11.72 -32.40
C VAL A 623 -6.49 12.37 -33.52
N LEU A 624 -7.41 11.63 -34.15
CA LEU A 624 -8.12 12.06 -35.35
C LEU A 624 -9.59 12.43 -35.12
N GLY A 625 -10.19 11.99 -34.00
CA GLY A 625 -11.54 12.34 -33.59
C GLY A 625 -11.65 13.75 -32.99
N GLU A 626 -12.73 14.02 -32.25
CA GLU A 626 -12.99 15.35 -31.68
C GLU A 626 -11.95 15.80 -30.64
N ALA A 627 -11.38 14.86 -29.89
CA ALA A 627 -10.39 15.13 -28.83
C ALA A 627 -9.11 15.78 -29.37
N LYS A 628 -8.67 15.40 -30.58
CA LYS A 628 -7.43 15.88 -31.24
C LYS A 628 -6.21 15.82 -30.33
N GLU A 629 -6.07 14.71 -29.62
CA GLU A 629 -4.94 14.43 -28.75
C GLU A 629 -3.63 14.46 -29.55
N ASP A 630 -2.56 14.93 -28.92
CA ASP A 630 -1.25 14.96 -29.58
C ASP A 630 -0.68 13.54 -29.67
N ASP A 631 -0.41 13.07 -30.90
CA ASP A 631 0.15 11.74 -31.15
C ASP A 631 1.48 11.52 -30.40
N ASP A 632 2.26 12.59 -30.21
CA ASP A 632 3.52 12.55 -29.46
C ASP A 632 3.30 12.17 -27.97
N ASN A 633 2.11 12.43 -27.40
CA ASN A 633 1.81 12.08 -26.01
C ASN A 633 1.81 10.56 -25.78
N PHE A 634 1.34 9.77 -26.76
CA PHE A 634 1.37 8.30 -26.69
C PHE A 634 2.80 7.76 -26.69
N GLU A 635 3.64 8.26 -27.57
CA GLU A 635 5.06 7.85 -27.63
C GLU A 635 5.80 8.26 -26.35
N ASN A 636 5.53 9.47 -25.84
CA ASN A 636 6.09 9.96 -24.59
C ASN A 636 5.66 9.11 -23.40
N ALA A 637 4.38 8.71 -23.31
CA ALA A 637 3.86 7.84 -22.25
C ALA A 637 4.54 6.47 -22.26
N VAL A 638 4.70 5.85 -23.44
CA VAL A 638 5.46 4.60 -23.59
C VAL A 638 6.91 4.78 -23.16
N ASN A 639 7.59 5.85 -23.60
CA ASN A 639 8.98 6.11 -23.22
C ASN A 639 9.14 6.37 -21.71
N GLN A 640 8.16 6.98 -21.04
CA GLN A 640 8.18 7.17 -19.59
C GLN A 640 8.18 5.84 -18.81
N LYS A 641 7.53 4.79 -19.35
CA LYS A 641 7.57 3.45 -18.76
C LYS A 641 8.97 2.80 -18.80
N LYS A 642 9.94 3.33 -19.56
CA LYS A 642 11.34 2.87 -19.58
C LYS A 642 12.00 2.88 -18.20
N GLY A 643 11.77 3.92 -17.41
CA GLY A 643 12.31 4.04 -16.05
C GLY A 643 11.79 2.94 -15.12
N ILE A 644 10.51 2.62 -15.25
CA ILE A 644 9.79 1.59 -14.50
C ILE A 644 10.25 0.18 -14.92
N ALA A 645 10.27 -0.09 -16.23
CA ALA A 645 10.69 -1.36 -16.82
C ALA A 645 12.18 -1.70 -16.56
N SER A 646 13.03 -0.69 -16.32
CA SER A 646 14.45 -0.91 -16.01
C SER A 646 14.73 -1.40 -14.58
N GLY A 647 13.75 -1.26 -13.67
CA GLY A 647 13.91 -1.47 -12.24
C GLY A 647 13.66 -2.90 -11.76
N VAL A 648 12.60 -3.55 -12.25
CA VAL A 648 12.24 -4.94 -11.89
C VAL A 648 11.35 -5.48 -13.02
N ILE A 649 11.86 -6.41 -13.82
CA ILE A 649 11.00 -7.27 -14.65
C ILE A 649 11.32 -8.71 -14.28
N GLY A 650 10.73 -9.12 -13.16
CA GLY A 650 10.34 -10.52 -12.93
C GLY A 650 8.84 -10.58 -13.14
N THR A 651 8.38 -10.30 -14.38
CA THR A 651 6.97 -10.12 -14.71
C THR A 651 6.15 -11.29 -14.19
N GLY A 652 5.35 -11.06 -13.16
CA GLY A 652 4.35 -11.98 -12.63
C GLY A 652 3.14 -12.14 -13.56
N VAL A 653 3.29 -11.86 -14.86
CA VAL A 653 2.21 -11.94 -15.84
C VAL A 653 2.10 -13.40 -16.30
N GLY A 654 1.36 -14.20 -15.52
CA GLY A 654 0.77 -15.50 -15.86
C GLY A 654 1.70 -16.67 -16.27
N ILE A 655 2.96 -16.42 -16.62
CA ILE A 655 3.85 -17.43 -17.21
C ILE A 655 4.90 -17.83 -16.18
N GLY A 656 4.44 -18.66 -15.23
CA GLY A 656 5.31 -19.69 -14.68
C GLY A 656 6.29 -19.33 -13.56
N THR A 657 6.07 -18.29 -12.74
CA THR A 657 6.77 -18.23 -11.44
C THR A 657 6.35 -19.36 -10.48
N SER A 658 5.26 -20.07 -10.77
CA SER A 658 4.79 -21.25 -10.03
C SER A 658 4.94 -22.60 -10.74
N PHE A 659 5.47 -22.67 -11.98
CA PHE A 659 5.40 -23.90 -12.79
C PHE A 659 6.71 -24.43 -13.42
N VAL A 660 7.89 -24.02 -12.94
CA VAL A 660 9.15 -24.71 -13.31
C VAL A 660 10.01 -25.00 -12.09
N ALA A 661 9.82 -26.20 -11.53
CA ALA A 661 10.86 -26.87 -10.78
C ALA A 661 11.98 -27.31 -11.75
N SER A 662 12.98 -26.45 -11.96
CA SER A 662 14.32 -26.86 -12.36
C SER A 662 15.35 -25.83 -11.89
N PRO A 663 16.18 -26.14 -10.88
CA PRO A 663 17.33 -25.32 -10.55
C PRO A 663 18.44 -25.61 -11.57
N VAL A 664 18.42 -24.98 -12.75
CA VAL A 664 19.58 -25.00 -13.66
C VAL A 664 19.74 -23.66 -14.39
N VAL A 665 20.75 -22.91 -13.94
CA VAL A 665 21.48 -21.81 -14.60
C VAL A 665 20.83 -20.43 -14.55
N GLY A 666 21.39 -19.60 -13.65
CA GLY A 666 21.43 -18.15 -13.82
C GLY A 666 20.52 -17.37 -12.89
N ALA A 667 20.97 -17.15 -11.65
CA ALA A 667 20.57 -15.96 -10.92
C ALA A 667 20.93 -14.73 -11.78
N ALA A 668 19.94 -14.09 -12.39
CA ALA A 668 20.05 -12.71 -12.83
C ALA A 668 19.46 -11.81 -11.73
N VAL A 669 20.14 -11.79 -10.58
CA VAL A 669 20.01 -10.68 -9.64
C VAL A 669 20.85 -9.55 -10.25
N GLY A 670 20.18 -8.59 -10.87
CA GLY A 670 20.76 -7.33 -11.36
C GLY A 670 21.16 -7.30 -12.84
N GLY A 671 20.50 -6.44 -13.62
CA GLY A 671 20.88 -6.04 -14.98
C GLY A 671 19.96 -6.57 -16.08
N VAL A 672 19.20 -5.66 -16.72
CA VAL A 672 18.16 -5.95 -17.74
C VAL A 672 18.74 -6.39 -19.10
N ALA A 673 20.05 -6.25 -19.33
CA ALA A 673 20.67 -6.58 -20.60
C ALA A 673 20.82 -8.11 -20.78
N GLY A 674 19.92 -8.74 -21.54
CA GLY A 674 20.10 -10.10 -22.06
C GLY A 674 18.92 -11.08 -21.97
N THR A 675 17.78 -10.70 -21.37
CA THR A 675 16.55 -11.52 -21.37
C THR A 675 15.69 -11.25 -22.61
N VAL A 676 14.80 -12.19 -22.99
CA VAL A 676 13.91 -12.05 -24.15
C VAL A 676 13.02 -10.80 -24.02
N SER A 677 12.35 -10.62 -22.87
CA SER A 677 11.52 -9.43 -22.61
C SER A 677 12.36 -8.15 -22.55
N GLY A 678 13.58 -8.20 -22.03
CA GLY A 678 14.49 -7.06 -22.02
C GLY A 678 14.85 -6.57 -23.42
N ALA A 679 15.13 -7.47 -24.36
CA ALA A 679 15.42 -7.13 -25.76
C ALA A 679 14.21 -6.49 -26.47
N VAL A 680 13.00 -7.01 -26.22
CA VAL A 680 11.77 -6.50 -26.81
C VAL A 680 11.43 -5.11 -26.27
N LEU A 681 11.53 -4.91 -24.95
CA LEU A 681 11.26 -3.61 -24.34
C LEU A 681 12.32 -2.56 -24.72
N GLU A 682 13.59 -2.97 -24.82
CA GLU A 682 14.64 -2.08 -25.34
C GLU A 682 14.32 -1.61 -26.76
N GLN A 683 13.86 -2.51 -27.64
CA GLN A 683 13.44 -2.16 -28.99
C GLN A 683 12.20 -1.24 -28.99
N LEU A 684 11.18 -1.56 -28.18
CA LEU A 684 9.97 -0.74 -28.02
C LEU A 684 10.33 0.70 -27.64
N PHE A 685 11.10 0.89 -26.56
CA PHE A 685 11.47 2.22 -26.10
C PHE A 685 12.37 2.96 -27.09
N LYS A 686 13.29 2.26 -27.78
CA LYS A 686 14.11 2.85 -28.84
C LYS A 686 13.28 3.39 -30.00
N ASP A 687 12.13 2.81 -30.28
CA ASP A 687 11.26 3.25 -31.38
C ASP A 687 10.40 4.46 -31.00
N THR A 688 10.25 4.73 -29.70
CA THR A 688 9.54 5.90 -29.13
C THR A 688 10.45 7.10 -28.81
N GLU A 689 11.76 7.01 -29.09
CA GLU A 689 12.70 8.10 -28.80
C GLU A 689 12.42 9.34 -29.68
N PRO A 690 12.46 10.58 -29.13
CA PRO A 690 12.08 11.80 -29.86
C PRO A 690 12.80 12.04 -31.19
N GLU A 691 14.02 11.50 -31.35
CA GLU A 691 14.80 11.60 -32.59
C GLU A 691 14.23 10.73 -33.74
N LYS A 692 13.34 9.78 -33.43
CA LYS A 692 12.71 8.86 -34.38
C LYS A 692 11.21 9.13 -34.59
N VAL A 693 10.56 9.80 -33.66
CA VAL A 693 9.16 10.21 -33.80
C VAL A 693 9.08 11.28 -34.89
N LYS A 694 8.42 10.96 -36.00
CA LYS A 694 8.18 11.92 -37.09
C LYS A 694 6.88 12.66 -36.82
N SER A 695 6.97 13.95 -36.52
CA SER A 695 5.81 14.84 -36.44
C SER A 695 5.23 15.11 -37.84
N SER A 696 3.99 14.70 -38.10
CA SER A 696 3.15 15.28 -39.18
C SER A 696 1.80 14.58 -39.23
N GLY A 697 0.70 15.34 -39.41
CA GLY A 697 -0.69 14.86 -39.50
C GLY A 697 -0.84 13.56 -40.29
N GLN A 698 -0.90 12.46 -39.54
CA GLN A 698 -0.97 11.11 -40.07
C GLN A 698 -2.42 10.79 -40.38
N THR A 699 -2.67 10.19 -41.53
CA THR A 699 -3.99 9.62 -41.83
C THR A 699 -4.24 8.36 -41.00
N VAL A 700 -5.51 7.98 -40.86
CA VAL A 700 -5.95 6.69 -40.28
C VAL A 700 -5.06 5.52 -40.75
N GLY A 701 -4.85 5.41 -42.07
CA GLY A 701 -4.06 4.33 -42.66
C GLY A 701 -2.58 4.36 -42.29
N GLU A 702 -1.98 5.54 -42.14
CA GLU A 702 -0.56 5.68 -41.79
C GLU A 702 -0.29 5.28 -40.34
N LEU A 703 -1.15 5.69 -39.39
CA LEU A 703 -1.07 5.28 -37.97
C LEU A 703 -1.21 3.77 -37.81
N TRP A 704 -2.18 3.18 -38.51
CA TRP A 704 -2.44 1.75 -38.51
C TRP A 704 -1.27 0.95 -39.09
N GLU A 705 -0.77 1.34 -40.26
CA GLU A 705 0.38 0.69 -40.90
C GLU A 705 1.64 0.79 -40.05
N ASP A 706 1.87 1.93 -39.40
CA ASP A 706 3.02 2.13 -38.54
C ASP A 706 2.96 1.28 -37.26
N SER A 707 1.78 1.23 -36.62
CA SER A 707 1.55 0.35 -35.46
C SER A 707 1.73 -1.13 -35.82
N SER A 708 1.14 -1.58 -36.93
CA SER A 708 1.27 -2.96 -37.43
C SER A 708 2.72 -3.33 -37.73
N ARG A 709 3.47 -2.41 -38.35
CA ARG A 709 4.90 -2.59 -38.65
C ARG A 709 5.74 -2.69 -37.38
N ARG A 710 5.54 -1.80 -36.40
CA ARG A 710 6.27 -1.82 -35.12
C ARG A 710 5.98 -3.10 -34.34
N ASN A 711 4.71 -3.48 -34.25
CA ASN A 711 4.28 -4.72 -33.62
C ASN A 711 4.94 -5.96 -34.26
N THR A 712 5.04 -5.98 -35.59
CA THR A 712 5.70 -7.06 -36.32
C THR A 712 7.19 -7.18 -35.95
N GLU A 713 7.91 -6.06 -35.87
CA GLU A 713 9.33 -6.06 -35.50
C GLU A 713 9.55 -6.46 -34.03
N LEU A 714 8.65 -6.08 -33.12
CA LEU A 714 8.69 -6.51 -31.72
C LEU A 714 8.43 -8.01 -31.57
N ALA A 715 7.42 -8.55 -32.27
CA ALA A 715 7.14 -9.98 -32.28
C ALA A 715 8.30 -10.81 -32.86
N LYS A 716 8.91 -10.31 -33.95
CA LYS A 716 10.15 -10.89 -34.50
C LYS A 716 11.28 -10.87 -33.48
N THR A 717 11.51 -9.74 -32.82
CA THR A 717 12.57 -9.60 -31.79
C THR A 717 12.36 -10.60 -30.65
N ALA A 718 11.11 -10.77 -30.19
CA ALA A 718 10.75 -11.75 -29.17
C ALA A 718 11.07 -13.18 -29.60
N ALA A 719 10.58 -13.60 -30.77
CA ALA A 719 10.76 -14.96 -31.27
C ALA A 719 12.24 -15.26 -31.58
N GLU A 720 12.97 -14.33 -32.20
CA GLU A 720 14.40 -14.50 -32.48
C GLU A 720 15.23 -14.55 -31.18
N SER A 721 14.92 -13.70 -30.20
CA SER A 721 15.61 -13.70 -28.90
C SER A 721 15.37 -15.00 -28.13
N ALA A 722 14.11 -15.44 -28.00
CA ALA A 722 13.77 -16.73 -27.40
C ALA A 722 14.39 -17.90 -28.17
N GLY A 723 14.35 -17.86 -29.50
CA GLY A 723 14.99 -18.84 -30.36
C GLY A 723 16.49 -18.97 -30.14
N ASN A 724 17.19 -17.84 -30.00
CA ASN A 724 18.62 -17.80 -29.74
C ASN A 724 18.94 -18.35 -28.35
N VAL A 725 18.18 -17.99 -27.31
CA VAL A 725 18.32 -18.51 -25.94
C VAL A 725 18.17 -20.03 -25.92
N HIS A 726 17.17 -20.56 -26.64
CA HIS A 726 16.83 -21.99 -26.63
C HIS A 726 17.46 -22.80 -27.78
N ASN A 727 18.36 -22.20 -28.58
CA ASN A 727 18.99 -22.82 -29.75
C ASN A 727 17.99 -23.44 -30.74
N SER A 728 16.89 -22.75 -31.02
CA SER A 728 15.85 -23.20 -31.94
C SER A 728 16.37 -23.41 -33.36
N ARG A 729 15.96 -24.50 -34.00
CA ARG A 729 16.29 -24.80 -35.40
C ARG A 729 15.47 -23.96 -36.40
N ASN A 730 14.45 -23.26 -35.91
CA ASN A 730 13.47 -22.54 -36.73
C ASN A 730 13.71 -21.03 -36.77
N ILE A 731 14.82 -20.51 -36.23
CA ILE A 731 15.09 -19.06 -36.14
C ILE A 731 14.92 -18.36 -37.49
N GLY A 732 15.38 -18.96 -38.59
CA GLY A 732 15.24 -18.38 -39.94
C GLY A 732 13.81 -18.30 -40.48
N GLN A 733 12.83 -18.92 -39.81
CA GLN A 733 11.40 -18.87 -40.17
C GLN A 733 10.60 -17.90 -39.29
N PHE A 734 11.13 -17.51 -38.13
CA PHE A 734 10.39 -16.69 -37.17
C PHE A 734 9.95 -15.35 -37.72
N MET A 735 10.77 -14.69 -38.55
CA MET A 735 10.37 -13.45 -39.23
C MET A 735 9.06 -13.61 -40.01
N GLU A 736 8.89 -14.71 -40.75
CA GLU A 736 7.67 -14.91 -41.55
C GLU A 736 6.48 -15.30 -40.67
N TRP A 737 6.71 -16.16 -39.67
CA TRP A 737 5.65 -16.61 -38.75
C TRP A 737 5.09 -15.46 -37.91
N THR A 738 5.95 -14.61 -37.35
CA THR A 738 5.51 -13.45 -36.57
C THR A 738 4.86 -12.40 -37.45
N ARG A 739 5.34 -12.18 -38.68
CA ARG A 739 4.73 -11.28 -39.66
C ARG A 739 3.32 -11.72 -40.06
N VAL A 740 3.12 -13.02 -40.32
CA VAL A 740 1.79 -13.56 -40.64
C VAL A 740 0.88 -13.44 -39.43
N GLY A 741 1.29 -13.94 -38.27
CA GLY A 741 0.49 -13.87 -37.04
C GLY A 741 0.09 -12.45 -36.70
N THR A 742 1.05 -11.51 -36.65
CA THR A 742 0.76 -10.11 -36.33
C THR A 742 -0.22 -9.47 -37.32
N LYS A 743 -0.08 -9.73 -38.62
CA LYS A 743 -1.02 -9.19 -39.62
C LYS A 743 -2.43 -9.77 -39.48
N ASP A 744 -2.53 -11.07 -39.20
CA ASP A 744 -3.82 -11.71 -38.94
C ASP A 744 -4.44 -11.09 -37.67
N GLY A 745 -3.65 -10.80 -36.64
CA GLY A 745 -4.11 -10.17 -35.40
C GLY A 745 -4.63 -8.75 -35.60
N PHE A 746 -3.93 -7.93 -36.39
CA PHE A 746 -4.44 -6.61 -36.78
C PHE A 746 -5.75 -6.72 -37.59
N GLY A 747 -5.86 -7.74 -38.46
CA GLY A 747 -7.10 -8.03 -39.17
C GLY A 747 -8.25 -8.43 -38.24
N ASP A 748 -7.97 -9.25 -37.23
CA ASP A 748 -8.93 -9.62 -36.18
C ASP A 748 -9.38 -8.38 -35.40
N ALA A 749 -8.45 -7.50 -34.99
CA ALA A 749 -8.77 -6.26 -34.29
C ALA A 749 -9.68 -5.33 -35.10
N SER A 750 -9.40 -5.14 -36.39
CA SER A 750 -10.27 -4.38 -37.29
C SER A 750 -11.67 -5.02 -37.39
N THR A 751 -11.73 -6.35 -37.53
CA THR A 751 -13.00 -7.08 -37.62
C THR A 751 -13.81 -7.00 -36.31
N ALA A 752 -13.16 -7.11 -35.17
CA ALA A 752 -13.78 -7.00 -33.86
C ALA A 752 -14.30 -5.57 -33.62
N ALA A 753 -13.48 -4.55 -33.92
CA ALA A 753 -13.86 -3.16 -33.77
C ALA A 753 -15.01 -2.74 -34.69
N GLN A 754 -15.21 -3.40 -35.84
CA GLN A 754 -16.39 -3.15 -36.70
C GLN A 754 -17.73 -3.40 -36.00
N GLN A 755 -17.75 -4.24 -34.96
CA GLN A 755 -18.94 -4.45 -34.13
C GLN A 755 -19.26 -3.24 -33.24
N MET A 756 -18.31 -2.33 -33.07
CA MET A 756 -18.42 -1.08 -32.32
C MET A 756 -18.50 0.15 -33.23
N ALA A 757 -18.73 -0.01 -34.53
CA ALA A 757 -18.66 1.12 -35.47
C ALA A 757 -19.62 2.28 -35.14
N ASP A 758 -20.72 2.00 -34.44
CA ASP A 758 -21.68 3.01 -33.98
C ASP A 758 -21.16 3.82 -32.77
N ASP A 759 -20.14 3.32 -32.06
CA ASP A 759 -19.52 3.91 -30.88
C ASP A 759 -18.24 4.71 -31.22
N LEU A 760 -17.81 4.73 -32.49
CA LEU A 760 -16.56 5.34 -32.96
C LEU A 760 -16.83 6.56 -33.86
N GLU A 761 -15.96 7.57 -33.77
CA GLU A 761 -16.06 8.78 -34.60
C GLU A 761 -15.23 8.68 -35.88
N THR A 762 -14.16 7.88 -35.87
CA THR A 762 -13.25 7.73 -37.01
C THR A 762 -13.50 6.44 -37.80
N ASP A 763 -13.09 6.44 -39.07
CA ASP A 763 -13.22 5.26 -39.92
C ASP A 763 -12.32 4.12 -39.41
N ILE A 764 -12.88 2.91 -39.28
CA ILE A 764 -12.10 1.72 -38.91
C ILE A 764 -11.22 1.30 -40.09
N PRO A 765 -9.90 1.08 -39.89
CA PRO A 765 -9.01 0.61 -40.95
C PRO A 765 -9.48 -0.72 -41.54
N THR A 766 -9.56 -0.82 -42.87
CA THR A 766 -9.98 -2.05 -43.60
C THR A 766 -8.82 -2.81 -44.23
#